data_AF-A0A1C2AYW4-F1
#
_entry.id   AF-A0A1C2AYW4-F1
#
_cell.length_a   1.000
_cell.length_b   1.000
_cell.length_c   1.000
_cell.angle_alpha   90.00
_cell.angle_beta   90.00
_cell.angle_gamma   90.00
#
_symmetry.space_group_name_H-M   'P 1'
#
loop_
_entity.id
_entity.type
_entity.pdbx_description
1 polymer ?
#
loop_
_entity_poly.entity_id
_entity_poly.type
_entity_poly.pdbx_seq_one_letter_code
_entity_poly.pdbx_strand_id
1 'polypeptide(L)'
;MKKFIFNFKSNKTKKIKTPKNVLGGKGANLSEMGRMGLPVPPGFTISTEVCDLFYKNKKKLNKKILIEIKKELKFIEKDTGKKFGDIKNPLLVSVRSGARVSMPGMMDTILNLGLNDNTVIALAKKTSNLRFANDSYRRFIQMYSSVVLGIEGYHFEDIIENYKLTKGVLLDTELDANDWEALIKDFKNIVKEKTKKDFPQSVQEQLLGAISAVFLSWESHRAKVYRKLNQIPSYWGTAVNVQSMVFGNMGNDCATGVVFTRNPSDGSKNIYGEYLINAQGEDVVAGTRTPQHITKKARVESKETLKSMEEAMPATYKQLKNILNKLEKHYKDMQDVEFTVENKKLWMLQTRSGKRTAKSAVKIAVDMVNEKLITKKDAILRIEPSSLDTLLHPTLDEKANLEVIGSGLPASPGAASGKVVFTSEEAERLNSMMQSTILVRVETSPEDIHGMHAAKGILTSRGGMTSHAAVVARGMGRPCVSGSSEIEIDYENKLFKTSNRIIKEGEIITIDGSTGRIIIGEVKTVKPEISGDFSKIMSWSDDFRKLKIRTNSETPLDSKTAREFGAEGIGLCRTEHMFFDEERILSVREMILSKTIEDRSNALKKLLPHQKKDFIEIFKIMKGLPVTVRLLDPPLHEFLPKSNNEINDVAVSLNIPIKELEVRISELHEQNPMLGHRGCRLAISFPEIYEMQCTAIFEALVECKKQKIQSTMPEIMIPLVSTEVEIKIMKDLVIRVAKKVQDDNKIKINFLVGTMIELPRAAIKAKDIAKHAEFFSFGTNDLTQTTFGISRDDSGKFLNDYIENKIFDIDPFVSIDDGVGDLIKIATDKGRKQNKKIKLGICGEHGGDPKSIEFCAKTGLDYVSCSPYRVPVARLAAAQAQIRKN
;
A
#
# COMPACT_ATOMS: atom_id res chain seq x y z
N MET A 1 38.91 -1.70 17.95
CA MET A 1 37.68 -1.89 18.77
C MET A 1 36.50 -1.21 18.11
N LYS A 2 35.33 -1.87 18.09
CA LYS A 2 34.08 -1.32 17.52
C LYS A 2 33.55 -0.18 18.41
N LYS A 3 33.15 0.95 17.80
CA LYS A 3 32.61 2.15 18.48
C LYS A 3 31.08 2.13 18.43
N PHE A 4 30.41 2.40 19.55
CA PHE A 4 28.95 2.28 19.66
C PHE A 4 28.20 3.62 19.77
N ILE A 5 28.90 4.68 20.17
CA ILE A 5 28.33 6.02 20.35
C ILE A 5 29.00 7.03 19.41
N PHE A 6 28.19 7.88 18.79
CA PHE A 6 28.62 8.78 17.71
C PHE A 6 28.14 10.19 17.95
N ASN A 7 29.08 11.10 18.22
CA ASN A 7 28.83 12.54 18.27
C ASN A 7 28.37 13.09 16.91
N PHE A 8 27.42 14.02 16.89
CA PHE A 8 26.88 14.57 15.64
C PHE A 8 27.95 15.28 14.78
N LYS A 9 28.92 15.96 15.41
CA LYS A 9 30.00 16.68 14.73
C LYS A 9 31.21 15.78 14.36
N SER A 10 31.19 14.49 14.73
CA SER A 10 32.35 13.61 14.53
C SER A 10 32.49 13.15 13.08
N ASN A 11 33.66 13.39 12.48
CA ASN A 11 34.02 12.88 11.14
C ASN A 11 34.06 11.35 11.01
N LYS A 12 34.02 10.61 12.12
CA LYS A 12 34.07 9.13 12.11
C LYS A 12 32.85 8.49 11.44
N THR A 13 31.71 9.18 11.36
CA THR A 13 30.50 8.67 10.68
C THR A 13 30.68 8.55 9.17
N LYS A 14 31.63 9.32 8.57
CA LYS A 14 31.99 9.23 7.14
C LYS A 14 32.53 7.87 6.72
N LYS A 15 33.09 7.10 7.66
CA LYS A 15 33.66 5.77 7.38
C LYS A 15 32.60 4.65 7.39
N ILE A 16 31.33 4.97 7.66
CA ILE A 16 30.24 3.98 7.72
C ILE A 16 29.55 3.93 6.34
N LYS A 17 29.63 2.78 5.66
CA LYS A 17 29.06 2.57 4.31
C LYS A 17 27.53 2.77 4.26
N THR A 18 26.84 2.56 5.39
CA THR A 18 25.38 2.77 5.55
C THR A 18 25.04 3.34 6.93
N PRO A 19 25.18 4.66 7.14
CA PRO A 19 25.02 5.27 8.47
C PRO A 19 23.63 5.05 9.08
N LYS A 20 22.57 5.05 8.27
CA LYS A 20 21.19 4.80 8.74
C LYS A 20 21.00 3.45 9.41
N ASN A 21 21.76 2.42 9.01
CA ASN A 21 21.66 1.08 9.59
C ASN A 21 22.23 0.99 11.01
N VAL A 22 23.14 1.90 11.35
CA VAL A 22 23.85 1.93 12.63
C VAL A 22 23.30 3.04 13.54
N LEU A 23 23.02 4.21 12.99
CA LEU A 23 22.60 5.41 13.73
C LEU A 23 21.08 5.65 13.70
N GLY A 24 20.35 4.81 12.97
CA GLY A 24 18.98 5.11 12.58
C GLY A 24 18.90 6.27 11.58
N GLY A 25 17.71 6.52 11.04
CA GLY A 25 17.45 7.63 10.14
C GLY A 25 17.72 8.99 10.80
N LYS A 26 17.22 9.20 12.02
CA LYS A 26 17.36 10.46 12.76
C LYS A 26 18.82 10.77 13.10
N GLY A 27 19.53 9.82 13.70
CA GLY A 27 20.94 10.00 14.08
C GLY A 27 21.87 10.20 12.88
N ALA A 28 21.61 9.49 11.77
CA ALA A 28 22.35 9.69 10.52
C ALA A 28 22.16 11.13 9.98
N ASN A 29 20.92 11.62 9.94
CA ASN A 29 20.62 12.96 9.44
C ASN A 29 21.14 14.07 10.37
N LEU A 30 21.07 13.88 11.68
CA LEU A 30 21.68 14.79 12.67
C LEU A 30 23.21 14.88 12.49
N SER A 31 23.88 13.75 12.26
CA SER A 31 25.32 13.74 11.99
C SER A 31 25.68 14.37 10.65
N GLU A 32 24.86 14.19 9.61
CA GLU A 32 25.06 14.85 8.32
C GLU A 32 24.89 16.37 8.44
N MET A 33 23.79 16.84 9.05
CA MET A 33 23.55 18.27 9.28
C MET A 33 24.68 18.92 10.11
N GLY A 34 25.14 18.24 11.17
CA GLY A 34 26.26 18.71 11.98
C GLY A 34 27.57 18.84 11.17
N ARG A 35 27.84 17.90 10.25
CA ARG A 35 28.99 17.95 9.33
C ARG A 35 28.87 19.02 8.26
N MET A 36 27.65 19.33 7.82
CA MET A 36 27.38 20.44 6.90
C MET A 36 27.57 21.83 7.54
N GLY A 37 27.86 21.89 8.85
CA GLY A 37 27.99 23.13 9.60
C GLY A 37 26.65 23.83 9.84
N LEU A 38 25.54 23.09 9.76
CA LEU A 38 24.21 23.61 10.10
C LEU A 38 24.10 23.78 11.62
N PRO A 39 23.26 24.71 12.11
CA PRO A 39 23.11 24.97 13.54
C PRO A 39 22.31 23.85 14.21
N VAL A 40 22.94 22.70 14.43
CA VAL A 40 22.36 21.54 15.13
C VAL A 40 22.78 21.61 16.60
N PRO A 41 21.84 21.50 17.57
CA PRO A 41 22.20 21.41 18.97
C PRO A 41 23.12 20.21 19.23
N PRO A 42 24.19 20.36 20.03
CA PRO A 42 25.16 19.30 20.25
C PRO A 42 24.55 18.06 20.89
N GLY A 43 25.03 16.90 20.48
CA GLY A 43 24.50 15.62 20.92
C GLY A 43 25.27 14.43 20.37
N PHE A 44 24.77 13.24 20.69
CA PHE A 44 25.31 11.98 20.21
C PHE A 44 24.21 10.93 19.98
N THR A 45 24.50 9.96 19.12
CA THR A 45 23.65 8.79 18.86
C THR A 45 24.29 7.53 19.45
N ILE A 46 23.51 6.78 20.22
CA ILE A 46 23.79 5.40 20.62
C ILE A 46 23.24 4.48 19.53
N SER A 47 24.12 3.67 18.94
CA SER A 47 23.79 2.86 17.76
C SER A 47 22.70 1.79 17.99
N THR A 48 22.04 1.36 16.91
CA THR A 48 21.05 0.27 16.93
C THR A 48 21.63 -1.05 17.44
N GLU A 49 22.94 -1.28 17.27
CA GLU A 49 23.63 -2.47 17.78
C GLU A 49 23.58 -2.55 19.31
N VAL A 50 23.54 -1.39 19.99
CA VAL A 50 23.39 -1.36 21.44
C VAL A 50 22.00 -1.82 21.88
N CYS A 51 20.97 -1.63 21.05
CA CYS A 51 19.64 -2.17 21.32
C CYS A 51 19.69 -3.70 21.41
N ASP A 52 20.34 -4.36 20.45
CA ASP A 52 20.52 -5.83 20.48
C ASP A 52 21.35 -6.28 21.69
N LEU A 53 22.46 -5.59 21.97
CA LEU A 53 23.28 -5.87 23.17
C LEU A 53 22.50 -5.69 24.47
N PHE A 54 21.61 -4.69 24.55
CA PHE A 54 20.75 -4.43 25.71
C PHE A 54 19.80 -5.60 25.94
N TYR A 55 19.13 -6.10 24.90
CA TYR A 55 18.24 -7.26 25.02
C TYR A 55 19.00 -8.55 25.36
N LYS A 56 20.16 -8.81 24.72
CA LYS A 56 21.03 -9.96 25.03
C LYS A 56 21.56 -9.93 26.46
N ASN A 57 21.82 -8.75 27.01
CA ASN A 57 22.32 -8.55 28.36
C ASN A 57 21.19 -8.36 29.40
N LYS A 58 20.09 -9.12 29.27
CA LYS A 58 18.94 -9.10 30.19
C LYS A 58 18.37 -7.69 30.44
N LYS A 59 18.24 -6.89 29.36
CA LYS A 59 17.72 -5.51 29.39
C LYS A 59 18.56 -4.58 30.27
N LYS A 60 19.89 -4.71 30.24
CA LYS A 60 20.83 -3.85 30.97
C LYS A 60 21.95 -3.34 30.06
N LEU A 61 22.33 -2.07 30.25
CA LEU A 61 23.48 -1.48 29.55
C LEU A 61 24.80 -1.98 30.15
N ASN A 62 25.77 -2.27 29.29
CA ASN A 62 27.09 -2.72 29.74
C ASN A 62 27.93 -1.55 30.30
N LYS A 63 28.91 -1.85 31.16
CA LYS A 63 29.78 -0.83 31.79
C LYS A 63 30.53 0.04 30.77
N LYS A 64 30.93 -0.53 29.64
CA LYS A 64 31.69 0.17 28.59
C LYS A 64 30.86 1.27 27.92
N ILE A 65 29.59 0.98 27.60
CA ILE A 65 28.63 1.93 27.04
C ILE A 65 28.36 3.07 28.03
N LEU A 66 28.20 2.75 29.32
CA LEU A 66 28.01 3.78 30.35
C LEU A 66 29.20 4.76 30.42
N ILE A 67 30.44 4.28 30.29
CA ILE A 67 31.64 5.12 30.24
C ILE A 67 31.65 5.99 28.98
N GLU A 68 31.30 5.43 27.82
CA GLU A 68 31.21 6.20 26.57
C GLU A 68 30.12 7.28 26.63
N ILE A 69 28.94 6.99 27.22
CA ILE A 69 27.86 7.98 27.42
C ILE A 69 28.37 9.16 28.26
N LYS A 70 29.01 8.89 29.40
CA LYS A 70 29.57 9.93 30.27
C LYS A 70 30.62 10.78 29.55
N LYS A 71 31.44 10.16 28.70
CA LYS A 71 32.45 10.87 27.90
C LYS A 71 31.79 11.79 26.87
N GLU A 72 30.76 11.34 26.16
CA GLU A 72 30.07 12.14 25.16
C GLU A 72 29.21 13.27 25.79
N LEU A 73 28.63 13.06 26.98
CA LEU A 73 28.01 14.14 27.75
C LEU A 73 28.98 15.27 28.07
N LYS A 74 30.21 14.96 28.50
CA LYS A 74 31.25 15.99 28.76
C LYS A 74 31.58 16.82 27.52
N PHE A 75 31.46 16.25 26.32
CA PHE A 75 31.62 17.02 25.08
C PHE A 75 30.46 17.99 24.86
N ILE A 76 29.22 17.58 25.16
CA ILE A 76 28.05 18.48 25.11
C ILE A 76 28.22 19.62 26.13
N GLU A 77 28.63 19.30 27.36
CA GLU A 77 28.88 20.30 28.40
C GLU A 77 29.91 21.35 27.95
N LYS A 78 31.01 20.89 27.34
CA LYS A 78 32.05 21.78 26.81
C LYS A 78 31.54 22.66 25.65
N ASP A 79 30.75 22.11 24.72
CA ASP A 79 30.26 22.84 23.55
C ASP A 79 29.14 23.84 23.91
N THR A 80 28.36 23.54 24.95
CA THR A 80 27.23 24.39 25.40
C THR A 80 27.61 25.38 26.50
N GLY A 81 28.70 25.13 27.24
CA GLY A 81 29.03 25.88 28.46
C GLY A 81 28.10 25.60 29.65
N LYS A 82 27.26 24.55 29.56
CA LYS A 82 26.31 24.11 30.59
C LYS A 82 26.82 22.81 31.23
N LYS A 83 26.40 22.48 32.45
CA LYS A 83 26.77 21.24 33.14
C LYS A 83 25.55 20.40 33.53
N PHE A 84 25.61 19.09 33.33
CA PHE A 84 24.48 18.19 33.55
C PHE A 84 24.20 18.01 35.05
N GLY A 85 23.04 18.51 35.51
CA GLY A 85 22.68 18.55 36.93
C GLY A 85 23.25 19.74 37.71
N ASP A 86 23.80 20.75 37.04
CA ASP A 86 24.34 21.93 37.72
C ASP A 86 23.25 22.87 38.26
N ILE A 87 23.48 23.40 39.45
CA ILE A 87 22.53 24.27 40.18
C ILE A 87 22.64 25.75 39.82
N LYS A 88 23.51 26.10 38.85
CA LYS A 88 23.66 27.48 38.34
C LYS A 88 23.34 27.57 36.85
N ASN A 89 23.87 26.67 36.03
CA ASN A 89 23.66 26.64 34.58
C ASN A 89 23.40 25.21 34.08
N PRO A 90 22.20 24.66 34.34
CA PRO A 90 21.89 23.27 34.06
C PRO A 90 21.91 22.98 32.55
N LEU A 91 22.59 21.90 32.17
CA LEU A 91 22.43 21.27 30.87
C LEU A 91 21.17 20.39 30.92
N LEU A 92 20.22 20.66 30.04
CA LEU A 92 19.06 19.81 29.81
C LEU A 92 19.20 19.11 28.47
N VAL A 93 18.72 17.88 28.37
CA VAL A 93 18.82 17.07 27.14
C VAL A 93 17.46 16.51 26.74
N SER A 94 17.30 16.24 25.45
CA SER A 94 16.24 15.38 24.94
C SER A 94 16.80 14.00 24.63
N VAL A 95 15.98 12.98 24.84
CA VAL A 95 16.26 11.59 24.49
C VAL A 95 15.21 11.14 23.48
N ARG A 96 15.65 10.89 22.24
CA ARG A 96 14.78 10.62 21.09
C ARG A 96 15.15 9.31 20.44
N SER A 97 14.16 8.45 20.23
CA SER A 97 14.29 7.24 19.42
C SER A 97 14.64 7.53 17.96
N GLY A 98 15.24 6.56 17.28
CA GLY A 98 15.55 6.66 15.86
C GLY A 98 15.85 5.29 15.25
N ALA A 99 14.84 4.65 14.66
CA ALA A 99 15.02 3.43 13.88
C ALA A 99 15.58 3.72 12.48
N ARG A 100 15.98 2.68 11.74
CA ARG A 100 16.53 2.78 10.37
C ARG A 100 15.54 3.44 9.41
N VAL A 101 14.27 3.09 9.56
CA VAL A 101 13.12 3.65 8.86
C VAL A 101 12.30 4.49 9.83
N SER A 102 11.61 5.50 9.31
CA SER A 102 10.79 6.38 10.14
C SER A 102 9.54 5.64 10.61
N MET A 103 9.28 5.64 11.92
CA MET A 103 8.05 5.11 12.54
C MET A 103 7.36 6.26 13.31
N PRO A 104 6.63 7.16 12.63
CA PRO A 104 6.02 8.34 13.26
C PRO A 104 5.01 7.94 14.34
N GLY A 105 5.04 8.60 15.50
CA GLY A 105 4.10 8.36 16.61
C GLY A 105 4.29 7.04 17.37
N MET A 106 5.22 6.18 16.96
CA MET A 106 5.35 4.82 17.51
C MET A 106 6.37 4.67 18.63
N MET A 107 7.30 5.61 18.74
CA MET A 107 8.41 5.55 19.69
C MET A 107 8.52 6.86 20.45
N ASP A 108 8.80 6.74 21.74
CA ASP A 108 8.73 7.87 22.66
C ASP A 108 9.89 8.86 22.49
N THR A 109 9.62 10.09 22.89
CA THR A 109 10.59 11.18 23.03
C THR A 109 10.44 11.74 24.43
N ILE A 110 11.55 12.01 25.10
CA ILE A 110 11.57 12.66 26.41
C ILE A 110 12.31 13.99 26.24
N LEU A 111 11.67 15.09 26.60
CA LEU A 111 12.25 16.43 26.59
C LEU A 111 12.63 16.85 28.01
N ASN A 112 13.39 17.94 28.14
CA ASN A 112 13.71 18.60 29.41
C ASN A 112 14.42 17.69 30.45
N LEU A 113 15.04 16.59 30.02
CA LEU A 113 15.72 15.65 30.91
C LEU A 113 16.92 16.31 31.58
N GLY A 114 17.01 16.14 32.90
CA GLY A 114 17.97 16.82 33.76
C GLY A 114 17.30 17.80 34.74
N LEU A 115 15.99 18.04 34.59
CA LEU A 115 15.21 18.81 35.55
C LEU A 115 14.93 18.00 36.83
N ASN A 116 15.04 18.70 37.96
CA ASN A 116 14.81 18.24 39.31
C ASN A 116 14.59 19.47 40.20
N ASP A 117 14.37 19.27 41.50
CA ASP A 117 13.94 20.34 42.41
C ASP A 117 14.96 21.48 42.53
N ASN A 118 16.24 21.20 42.31
CA ASN A 118 17.31 22.18 42.37
C ASN A 118 17.57 22.85 41.01
N THR A 119 17.57 22.06 39.93
CA THR A 119 17.89 22.54 38.58
C THR A 119 16.75 23.34 37.97
N VAL A 120 15.50 23.12 38.36
CA VAL A 120 14.36 23.96 37.95
C VAL A 120 14.51 25.38 38.50
N ILE A 121 14.97 25.54 39.75
CA ILE A 121 15.26 26.85 40.36
C ILE A 121 16.41 27.53 39.60
N ALA A 122 17.45 26.77 39.23
CA ALA A 122 18.55 27.29 38.43
C ALA A 122 18.09 27.76 37.05
N LEU A 123 17.21 26.99 36.39
CA LEU A 123 16.61 27.34 35.11
C LEU A 123 15.76 28.61 35.22
N ALA A 124 14.93 28.72 36.27
CA ALA A 124 14.10 29.90 36.53
C ALA A 124 14.95 31.16 36.70
N LYS A 125 16.03 31.08 37.48
CA LYS A 125 16.98 32.19 37.68
C LYS A 125 17.69 32.57 36.38
N LYS A 126 18.09 31.58 35.59
CA LYS A 126 18.86 31.82 34.35
C LYS A 126 18.02 32.44 33.24
N THR A 127 16.73 32.13 33.21
CA THR A 127 15.78 32.60 32.19
C THR A 127 14.96 33.81 32.66
N SER A 128 15.06 34.17 33.94
CA SER A 128 14.19 35.17 34.59
C SER A 128 12.70 34.89 34.36
N ASN A 129 12.34 33.61 34.22
CA ASN A 129 11.00 33.17 33.85
C ASN A 129 10.63 31.91 34.65
N LEU A 130 10.11 32.13 35.86
CA LEU A 130 9.73 31.06 36.79
C LEU A 130 8.62 30.17 36.20
N ARG A 131 7.64 30.78 35.54
CA ARG A 131 6.54 30.06 34.87
C ARG A 131 7.07 29.08 33.83
N PHE A 132 7.99 29.50 32.96
CA PHE A 132 8.62 28.62 31.96
C PHE A 132 9.36 27.45 32.60
N ALA A 133 10.12 27.70 33.67
CA ALA A 133 10.88 26.65 34.34
C ALA A 133 9.95 25.61 34.98
N ASN A 134 8.89 26.06 35.66
CA ASN A 134 7.90 25.17 36.28
C ASN A 134 7.08 24.41 35.21
N ASP A 135 6.64 25.07 34.14
CA ASP A 135 5.97 24.40 33.01
C ASP A 135 6.87 23.35 32.35
N SER A 136 8.15 23.65 32.16
CA SER A 136 9.10 22.67 31.63
C SER A 136 9.29 21.48 32.57
N TYR A 137 9.23 21.71 33.89
CA TYR A 137 9.40 20.67 34.89
C TYR A 137 8.17 19.77 35.03
N ARG A 138 6.95 20.32 35.05
CA ARG A 138 5.72 19.51 35.06
C ARG A 138 5.62 18.64 33.81
N ARG A 139 5.92 19.21 32.62
CA ARG A 139 6.00 18.44 31.37
C ARG A 139 7.02 17.32 31.45
N PHE A 140 8.22 17.61 31.99
CA PHE A 140 9.23 16.57 32.19
C PHE A 140 8.73 15.44 33.09
N ILE A 141 8.11 15.76 34.23
CA ILE A 141 7.59 14.74 35.15
C ILE A 141 6.54 13.88 34.46
N GLN A 142 5.58 14.49 33.78
CA GLN A 142 4.52 13.79 33.06
C GLN A 142 5.09 12.88 31.97
N MET A 143 5.93 13.41 31.07
CA MET A 143 6.54 12.65 29.98
C MET A 143 7.42 11.51 30.50
N TYR A 144 8.27 11.78 31.49
CA TYR A 144 9.16 10.76 32.07
C TYR A 144 8.36 9.68 32.78
N SER A 145 7.31 10.06 33.52
CA SER A 145 6.46 9.10 34.23
C SER A 145 5.69 8.21 33.28
N SER A 146 5.17 8.76 32.18
CA SER A 146 4.46 7.97 31.19
C SER A 146 5.38 7.01 30.43
N VAL A 147 6.50 7.55 29.91
CA VAL A 147 7.38 6.79 29.03
C VAL A 147 8.29 5.83 29.79
N VAL A 148 8.85 6.24 30.92
CA VAL A 148 9.88 5.49 31.65
C VAL A 148 9.30 4.70 32.81
N LEU A 149 8.34 5.29 33.54
CA LEU A 149 7.73 4.65 34.72
C LEU A 149 6.44 3.88 34.40
N GLY A 150 5.90 4.03 33.18
CA GLY A 150 4.71 3.30 32.72
C GLY A 150 3.40 3.78 33.34
N ILE A 151 3.34 5.03 33.79
CA ILE A 151 2.12 5.62 34.35
C ILE A 151 1.23 6.14 33.21
N GLU A 152 -0.07 5.86 33.25
CA GLU A 152 -0.98 6.32 32.22
C GLU A 152 -1.15 7.85 32.24
N GLY A 153 -1.13 8.48 31.06
CA GLY A 153 -1.06 9.94 30.93
C GLY A 153 -2.27 10.69 31.48
N TYR A 154 -3.46 10.09 31.43
CA TYR A 154 -4.70 10.74 31.88
C TYR A 154 -4.67 11.11 33.36
N HIS A 155 -3.94 10.36 34.21
CA HIS A 155 -3.79 10.72 35.62
C HIS A 155 -3.21 12.13 35.82
N PHE A 156 -2.35 12.58 34.92
CA PHE A 156 -1.77 13.93 34.98
C PHE A 156 -2.71 14.96 34.36
N GLU A 157 -3.37 14.64 33.25
CA GLU A 157 -4.34 15.51 32.58
C GLU A 157 -5.55 15.81 33.47
N ASP A 158 -6.07 14.81 34.19
CA ASP A 158 -7.19 14.98 35.13
C ASP A 158 -6.86 16.02 36.21
N ILE A 159 -5.62 16.05 36.70
CA ILE A 159 -5.20 17.06 37.68
C ILE A 159 -5.09 18.44 37.02
N ILE A 160 -4.52 18.54 35.82
CA ILE A 160 -4.45 19.83 35.11
C ILE A 160 -5.86 20.38 34.88
N GLU A 161 -6.80 19.56 34.40
CA GLU A 161 -8.20 19.96 34.19
C GLU A 161 -8.88 20.40 35.48
N ASN A 162 -8.70 19.66 36.58
CA ASN A 162 -9.25 20.05 37.88
C ASN A 162 -8.72 21.40 38.37
N TYR A 163 -7.42 21.68 38.18
CA TYR A 163 -6.83 22.97 38.51
C TYR A 163 -7.36 24.08 37.59
N LYS A 164 -7.50 23.84 36.29
CA LYS A 164 -8.08 24.81 35.33
C LYS A 164 -9.52 25.17 35.71
N LEU A 165 -10.34 24.18 36.03
CA LEU A 165 -11.71 24.37 36.50
C LEU A 165 -11.76 25.18 37.81
N THR A 166 -10.89 24.87 38.77
CA THR A 166 -10.81 25.57 40.05
C THR A 166 -10.43 27.05 39.87
N LYS A 167 -9.62 27.36 38.85
CA LYS A 167 -9.14 28.71 38.54
C LYS A 167 -10.00 29.46 37.52
N GLY A 168 -10.96 28.80 36.89
CA GLY A 168 -11.82 29.39 35.86
C GLY A 168 -11.07 29.74 34.57
N VAL A 169 -10.00 29.02 34.25
CA VAL A 169 -9.21 29.21 33.02
C VAL A 169 -9.47 28.08 32.03
N LEU A 170 -9.29 28.35 30.74
CA LEU A 170 -9.56 27.38 29.67
C LEU A 170 -8.28 26.76 29.12
N LEU A 171 -7.20 27.54 29.08
CA LEU A 171 -5.93 27.13 28.49
C LEU A 171 -4.85 26.94 29.57
N ASP A 172 -4.01 25.91 29.41
CA ASP A 172 -2.82 25.70 30.25
C ASP A 172 -1.93 26.96 30.31
N THR A 173 -1.91 27.76 29.24
CA THR A 173 -1.11 28.97 29.19
C THR A 173 -1.55 30.05 30.18
N GLU A 174 -2.78 29.97 30.67
CA GLU A 174 -3.36 30.93 31.62
C GLU A 174 -3.00 30.59 33.08
N LEU A 175 -2.47 29.38 33.34
CA LEU A 175 -1.96 29.01 34.66
C LEU A 175 -0.65 29.74 34.98
N ASP A 176 -0.56 30.25 36.21
CA ASP A 176 0.57 31.03 36.68
C ASP A 176 1.71 30.15 37.24
N ALA A 177 2.80 30.77 37.68
CA ALA A 177 3.96 30.04 38.17
C ALA A 177 3.71 29.27 39.48
N ASN A 178 2.83 29.79 40.34
CA ASN A 178 2.49 29.20 41.64
C ASN A 178 1.55 28.01 41.46
N ASP A 179 0.62 28.11 40.52
CA ASP A 179 -0.27 27.01 40.13
C ASP A 179 0.55 25.79 39.69
N TRP A 180 1.59 26.02 38.86
CA TRP A 180 2.48 24.94 38.43
C TRP A 180 3.27 24.32 39.57
N GLU A 181 3.67 25.09 40.58
CA GLU A 181 4.41 24.56 41.73
C GLU A 181 3.55 23.60 42.56
N ALA A 182 2.27 23.93 42.76
CA ALA A 182 1.30 23.05 43.42
C ALA A 182 1.06 21.76 42.59
N LEU A 183 0.81 21.91 41.29
CA LEU A 183 0.64 20.80 40.34
C LEU A 183 1.84 19.85 40.30
N ILE A 184 3.07 20.37 40.34
CA ILE A 184 4.30 19.55 40.37
C ILE A 184 4.34 18.66 41.61
N LYS A 185 3.88 19.16 42.76
CA LYS A 185 3.81 18.37 44.00
C LYS A 185 2.81 17.23 43.83
N ASP A 186 1.65 17.51 43.27
CA ASP A 186 0.61 16.50 43.02
C ASP A 186 1.06 15.46 41.98
N PHE A 187 1.79 15.87 40.94
CA PHE A 187 2.37 14.96 39.96
C PHE A 187 3.37 13.99 40.61
N LYS A 188 4.22 14.47 41.52
CA LYS A 188 5.14 13.60 42.28
C LYS A 188 4.38 12.66 43.23
N ASN A 189 3.27 13.10 43.80
CA ASN A 189 2.41 12.26 44.63
C ASN A 189 1.81 11.12 43.81
N ILE A 190 1.30 11.38 42.60
CA ILE A 190 0.85 10.32 41.68
C ILE A 190 1.98 9.32 41.42
N VAL A 191 3.18 9.81 41.12
CA VAL A 191 4.33 8.95 40.86
C VAL A 191 4.61 8.03 42.05
N LYS A 192 4.60 8.59 43.27
CA LYS A 192 4.79 7.84 44.51
C LYS A 192 3.66 6.83 44.76
N GLU A 193 2.42 7.21 44.53
CA GLU A 193 1.26 6.35 44.74
C GLU A 193 1.26 5.14 43.80
N LYS A 194 1.51 5.37 42.51
CA LYS A 194 1.44 4.36 41.44
C LYS A 194 2.67 3.47 41.38
N THR A 195 3.87 4.02 41.61
CA THR A 195 5.14 3.28 41.48
C THR A 195 5.74 2.83 42.80
N LYS A 196 5.21 3.33 43.93
CA LYS A 196 5.77 3.19 45.29
C LYS A 196 7.19 3.76 45.44
N LYS A 197 7.63 4.61 44.50
CA LYS A 197 8.94 5.27 44.49
C LYS A 197 8.77 6.75 44.20
N ASP A 198 9.64 7.57 44.78
CA ASP A 198 9.67 9.01 44.48
C ASP A 198 10.19 9.25 43.05
N PHE A 199 9.81 10.39 42.48
CA PHE A 199 10.30 10.81 41.16
C PHE A 199 11.84 10.98 41.19
N PRO A 200 12.59 10.42 40.21
CA PRO A 200 14.05 10.38 40.27
C PRO A 200 14.64 11.79 40.21
N GLN A 201 15.34 12.19 41.27
CA GLN A 201 16.03 13.48 41.36
C GLN A 201 17.45 13.44 40.75
N SER A 202 18.04 12.24 40.62
CA SER A 202 19.35 12.03 40.03
C SER A 202 19.30 12.14 38.50
N VAL A 203 19.97 13.14 37.94
CA VAL A 203 20.02 13.35 36.48
C VAL A 203 20.65 12.18 35.72
N GLN A 204 21.56 11.43 36.37
CA GLN A 204 22.17 10.23 35.79
C GLN A 204 21.17 9.07 35.74
N GLU A 205 20.38 8.90 36.80
CA GLU A 205 19.31 7.90 36.82
C GLU A 205 18.25 8.20 35.77
N GLN A 206 17.84 9.47 35.67
CA GLN A 206 16.92 9.95 34.63
C GLN A 206 17.43 9.57 33.22
N LEU A 207 18.68 9.90 32.91
CA LEU A 207 19.24 9.63 31.58
C LEU A 207 19.28 8.14 31.25
N LEU A 208 19.70 7.30 32.19
CA LEU A 208 19.78 5.85 31.98
C LEU A 208 18.40 5.20 31.90
N GLY A 209 17.43 5.69 32.68
CA GLY A 209 16.03 5.30 32.59
C GLY A 209 15.45 5.61 31.22
N ALA A 210 15.65 6.84 30.73
CA ALA A 210 15.19 7.27 29.42
C ALA A 210 15.81 6.45 28.26
N ILE A 211 17.12 6.20 28.28
CA ILE A 211 17.79 5.37 27.26
C ILE A 211 17.23 3.94 27.27
N SER A 212 17.02 3.37 28.46
CA SER A 212 16.46 2.03 28.61
C SER A 212 15.02 1.96 28.11
N ALA A 213 14.20 2.97 28.42
CA ALA A 213 12.82 3.08 27.96
C ALA A 213 12.73 3.12 26.42
N VAL A 214 13.61 3.87 25.75
CA VAL A 214 13.65 3.88 24.28
C VAL A 214 13.95 2.49 23.71
N PHE A 215 14.92 1.75 24.28
CA PHE A 215 15.17 0.38 23.82
C PHE A 215 13.98 -0.54 24.10
N LEU A 216 13.35 -0.43 25.27
CA LEU A 216 12.16 -1.21 25.62
C LEU A 216 10.96 -0.92 24.69
N SER A 217 10.81 0.33 24.25
CA SER A 217 9.73 0.75 23.33
C SER A 217 9.77 0.00 21.99
N TRP A 218 10.93 -0.52 21.57
CA TRP A 218 11.07 -1.31 20.35
C TRP A 218 10.23 -2.59 20.41
N GLU A 219 10.05 -3.19 21.58
CA GLU A 219 9.26 -4.42 21.74
C GLU A 219 7.83 -4.16 22.25
N SER A 220 7.39 -2.90 22.28
CA SER A 220 6.00 -2.55 22.60
C SER A 220 5.01 -3.13 21.60
N HIS A 221 3.78 -3.38 22.05
CA HIS A 221 2.72 -3.93 21.19
C HIS A 221 2.47 -3.04 19.96
N ARG A 222 2.32 -1.72 20.15
CA ARG A 222 2.17 -0.75 19.05
C ARG A 222 3.31 -0.81 18.03
N ALA A 223 4.57 -0.92 18.47
CA ALA A 223 5.72 -0.97 17.58
C ALA A 223 5.78 -2.29 16.81
N LYS A 224 5.42 -3.42 17.45
CA LYS A 224 5.30 -4.72 16.78
C LYS A 224 4.24 -4.71 15.69
N VAL A 225 3.04 -4.19 16.00
CA VAL A 225 1.94 -4.06 15.02
C VAL A 225 2.35 -3.16 13.86
N TYR A 226 2.91 -1.99 14.13
CA TYR A 226 3.38 -1.09 13.06
C TYR A 226 4.43 -1.76 12.17
N ARG A 227 5.40 -2.45 12.77
CA ARG A 227 6.43 -3.17 12.02
C ARG A 227 5.84 -4.29 11.17
N LYS A 228 4.82 -5.00 11.65
CA LYS A 228 4.10 -6.02 10.88
C LYS A 228 3.43 -5.40 9.66
N LEU A 229 2.64 -4.34 9.85
CA LEU A 229 1.93 -3.65 8.77
C LEU A 229 2.87 -3.04 7.71
N ASN A 230 4.05 -2.58 8.12
CA ASN A 230 5.03 -1.93 7.24
C ASN A 230 6.19 -2.85 6.83
N GLN A 231 6.12 -4.15 7.13
CA GLN A 231 7.16 -5.15 6.79
C GLN A 231 8.57 -4.77 7.29
N ILE A 232 8.67 -4.27 8.52
CA ILE A 232 9.94 -3.84 9.13
C ILE A 232 10.47 -4.97 10.02
N PRO A 233 11.66 -5.51 9.76
CA PRO A 233 12.20 -6.61 10.56
C PRO A 233 12.50 -6.24 12.01
N SER A 234 12.17 -7.12 12.95
CA SER A 234 12.40 -6.89 14.39
C SER A 234 13.88 -6.81 14.77
N TYR A 235 14.76 -7.51 14.05
CA TYR A 235 16.20 -7.55 14.35
C TYR A 235 16.92 -6.23 14.06
N TRP A 236 16.27 -5.23 13.44
CA TRP A 236 16.89 -3.95 13.14
C TRP A 236 17.23 -3.12 14.39
N GLY A 237 16.41 -3.24 15.45
CA GLY A 237 16.53 -2.42 16.65
C GLY A 237 16.28 -0.93 16.40
N THR A 238 16.46 -0.13 17.46
CA THR A 238 16.35 1.34 17.42
C THR A 238 17.61 2.00 17.97
N ALA A 239 17.97 3.17 17.45
CA ALA A 239 19.03 4.00 18.00
C ALA A 239 18.46 5.01 19.00
N VAL A 240 19.32 5.55 19.87
CA VAL A 240 18.94 6.58 20.85
C VAL A 240 19.74 7.84 20.59
N ASN A 241 19.07 8.95 20.37
CA ASN A 241 19.69 10.26 20.15
C ASN A 241 19.57 11.07 21.44
N VAL A 242 20.70 11.43 22.04
CA VAL A 242 20.77 12.32 23.20
C VAL A 242 21.27 13.67 22.71
N GLN A 243 20.48 14.72 22.88
CA GLN A 243 20.74 16.03 22.29
C GLN A 243 20.46 17.14 23.30
N SER A 244 21.32 18.17 23.36
CA SER A 244 21.08 19.36 24.18
C SER A 244 19.73 19.99 23.86
N MET A 245 18.97 20.36 24.89
CA MET A 245 17.75 21.13 24.73
C MET A 245 18.03 22.52 24.19
N VAL A 246 17.10 22.96 23.35
CA VAL A 246 16.89 24.35 22.94
C VAL A 246 15.40 24.65 23.13
N PHE A 247 15.07 25.86 23.56
CA PHE A 247 13.73 26.20 24.00
C PHE A 247 13.04 27.16 23.05
N GLY A 248 11.87 26.76 22.54
CA GLY A 248 10.98 27.63 21.75
C GLY A 248 9.99 28.43 22.60
N ASN A 249 9.95 28.18 23.92
CA ASN A 249 8.93 28.66 24.88
C ASN A 249 9.49 29.57 25.99
N MET A 250 10.59 30.28 25.75
CA MET A 250 11.15 31.23 26.71
C MET A 250 10.53 32.65 26.62
N GLY A 251 9.81 32.94 25.55
CA GLY A 251 9.26 34.26 25.26
C GLY A 251 8.87 34.43 23.79
N ASN A 252 8.51 35.66 23.41
CA ASN A 252 8.00 35.98 22.07
C ASN A 252 9.08 36.05 20.97
N ASP A 253 10.36 36.04 21.34
CA ASP A 253 11.49 35.93 20.43
C ASP A 253 12.00 34.49 20.25
N CYS A 254 11.22 33.53 20.78
CA CYS A 254 11.41 32.10 20.65
C CYS A 254 10.24 31.46 19.90
N ALA A 255 10.53 30.40 19.14
CA ALA A 255 9.52 29.72 18.35
C ALA A 255 9.94 28.26 18.06
N THR A 256 9.00 27.46 17.59
CA THR A 256 9.28 26.10 17.09
C THR A 256 8.38 25.82 15.90
N GLY A 257 8.83 24.98 14.97
CA GLY A 257 8.03 24.69 13.79
C GLY A 257 8.49 23.47 13.01
N VAL A 258 7.62 23.06 12.08
CA VAL A 258 7.83 21.96 11.14
C VAL A 258 7.62 22.49 9.74
N VAL A 259 8.55 22.20 8.83
CA VAL A 259 8.55 22.77 7.50
C VAL A 259 9.02 21.77 6.45
N PHE A 260 8.34 21.79 5.31
CA PHE A 260 8.66 21.05 4.11
C PHE A 260 9.23 22.00 3.06
N THR A 261 10.29 21.56 2.39
CA THR A 261 10.94 22.32 1.30
C THR A 261 10.05 22.49 0.06
N ARG A 262 9.09 21.57 -0.16
CA ARG A 262 8.02 21.63 -1.15
C ARG A 262 6.73 21.14 -0.51
N ASN A 263 5.58 21.46 -1.09
CA ASN A 263 4.29 21.04 -0.57
C ASN A 263 4.11 19.50 -0.67
N PRO A 264 3.89 18.78 0.45
CA PRO A 264 3.78 17.33 0.47
C PRO A 264 2.47 16.80 -0.14
N SER A 265 1.48 17.65 -0.38
CA SER A 265 0.16 17.28 -0.90
C SER A 265 0.05 17.50 -2.41
N ASP A 266 0.45 18.65 -2.93
CA ASP A 266 0.33 18.97 -4.37
C ASP A 266 1.66 18.90 -5.12
N GLY A 267 2.81 18.93 -4.43
CA GLY A 267 4.15 18.91 -5.01
C GLY A 267 4.69 20.26 -5.48
N SER A 268 3.95 21.36 -5.27
CA SER A 268 4.38 22.71 -5.62
C SER A 268 5.67 23.10 -4.90
N LYS A 269 6.55 23.81 -5.61
CA LYS A 269 7.85 24.27 -5.10
C LYS A 269 7.71 25.52 -4.23
N ASN A 270 6.94 25.40 -3.15
CA ASN A 270 6.79 26.42 -2.13
C ASN A 270 7.16 25.84 -0.76
N ILE A 271 7.77 26.65 0.10
CA ILE A 271 8.00 26.28 1.49
C ILE A 271 6.62 26.14 2.16
N TYR A 272 6.34 24.96 2.67
CA TYR A 272 5.06 24.61 3.29
C TYR A 272 5.29 24.18 4.72
N GLY A 273 4.52 24.70 5.67
CA GLY A 273 4.66 24.30 7.07
C GLY A 273 4.13 25.34 8.03
N GLU A 274 4.33 25.03 9.30
CA GLU A 274 3.71 25.72 10.41
C GLU A 274 4.71 25.98 11.54
N TYR A 275 4.44 27.01 12.34
CA TYR A 275 5.22 27.35 13.52
C TYR A 275 4.35 27.94 14.63
N LEU A 276 4.88 27.93 15.84
CA LEU A 276 4.29 28.59 17.00
C LEU A 276 5.36 29.43 17.71
N ILE A 277 4.98 30.66 18.07
CA ILE A 277 5.77 31.55 18.94
C ILE A 277 5.51 31.16 20.40
N ASN A 278 6.58 31.17 21.19
CA ASN A 278 6.56 30.87 22.62
C ASN A 278 5.92 29.49 22.90
N ALA A 279 6.45 28.44 22.28
CA ALA A 279 5.90 27.09 22.29
C ALA A 279 6.99 26.00 22.22
N GLN A 280 6.66 24.77 22.60
CA GLN A 280 7.49 23.59 22.33
C GLN A 280 6.94 22.77 21.17
N GLY A 281 7.77 21.89 20.59
CA GLY A 281 7.37 21.09 19.44
C GLY A 281 6.13 20.22 19.69
N GLU A 282 5.88 19.84 20.95
CA GLU A 282 4.67 19.14 21.36
C GLU A 282 3.40 19.97 21.09
N ASP A 283 3.41 21.27 21.37
CA ASP A 283 2.24 22.13 21.17
C ASP A 283 1.87 22.26 19.68
N VAL A 284 2.85 22.14 18.78
CA VAL A 284 2.62 22.11 17.32
C VAL A 284 1.98 20.80 16.89
N VAL A 285 2.32 19.68 17.54
CA VAL A 285 1.81 18.35 17.19
C VAL A 285 0.46 18.07 17.84
N ALA A 286 0.25 18.52 19.07
CA ALA A 286 -0.97 18.29 19.84
C ALA A 286 -2.16 19.14 19.35
N GLY A 287 -1.91 20.23 18.61
CA GLY A 287 -2.97 21.08 18.08
C GLY A 287 -3.73 21.88 19.15
N THR A 288 -3.22 21.92 20.39
CA THR A 288 -3.80 22.70 21.50
C THR A 288 -3.79 24.20 21.23
N ARG A 289 -2.87 24.65 20.37
CA ARG A 289 -2.81 26.01 19.83
C ARG A 289 -2.86 25.96 18.32
N THR A 290 -3.63 26.85 17.71
CA THR A 290 -3.67 27.01 16.25
C THR A 290 -2.27 27.38 15.72
N PRO A 291 -1.62 26.50 14.93
CA PRO A 291 -0.32 26.81 14.34
C PRO A 291 -0.43 27.92 13.30
N GLN A 292 0.64 28.71 13.17
CA GLN A 292 0.71 29.82 12.21
C GLN A 292 1.50 29.41 10.97
N HIS A 293 1.21 30.00 9.81
CA HIS A 293 1.96 29.68 8.59
C HIS A 293 3.39 30.24 8.56
N ILE A 294 4.30 29.49 7.94
CA ILE A 294 5.70 29.91 7.76
C ILE A 294 5.82 31.09 6.78
N THR A 295 5.05 31.11 5.69
CA THR A 295 5.19 32.09 4.60
C THR A 295 4.02 33.06 4.55
N LYS A 296 4.28 34.30 4.10
CA LYS A 296 3.24 35.32 3.94
C LYS A 296 2.18 34.89 2.93
N LYS A 297 2.60 34.22 1.85
CA LYS A 297 1.70 33.72 0.80
C LYS A 297 0.68 32.74 1.35
N ALA A 298 1.14 31.71 2.08
CA ALA A 298 0.25 30.71 2.66
C ALA A 298 -0.74 31.33 3.65
N ARG A 299 -0.28 32.28 4.49
CA ARG A 299 -1.14 33.04 5.42
C ARG A 299 -2.28 33.78 4.70
N VAL A 300 -1.97 34.48 3.61
CA VAL A 300 -2.98 35.23 2.84
C VAL A 300 -3.98 34.28 2.18
N GLU A 301 -3.50 33.15 1.65
CA GLU A 301 -4.36 32.12 1.04
C GLU A 301 -5.30 31.46 2.05
N SER A 302 -4.85 31.24 3.29
CA SER A 302 -5.67 30.67 4.37
C SER A 302 -6.51 31.67 5.16
N LYS A 303 -6.44 32.97 4.81
CA LYS A 303 -7.14 34.08 5.50
C LYS A 303 -6.80 34.17 7.01
N GLU A 304 -5.60 33.76 7.39
CA GLU A 304 -5.15 33.80 8.79
C GLU A 304 -4.81 35.24 9.23
N THR A 305 -5.24 35.60 10.43
CA THR A 305 -5.05 36.94 11.03
C THR A 305 -3.69 37.13 11.68
N LEU A 306 -3.10 36.06 12.24
CA LEU A 306 -1.80 36.08 12.91
C LEU A 306 -0.65 36.14 11.89
N LYS A 307 0.44 36.82 12.24
CA LYS A 307 1.57 37.07 11.33
C LYS A 307 2.30 35.77 10.97
N SER A 308 2.68 35.63 9.71
CA SER A 308 3.54 34.51 9.29
C SER A 308 4.95 34.63 9.87
N MET A 309 5.73 33.54 9.89
CA MET A 309 7.13 33.60 10.37
C MET A 309 7.97 34.58 9.55
N GLU A 310 7.72 34.65 8.24
CA GLU A 310 8.33 35.62 7.33
C GLU A 310 8.08 37.08 7.75
N GLU A 311 6.95 37.37 8.37
CA GLU A 311 6.56 38.71 8.87
C GLU A 311 6.97 38.94 10.33
N ALA A 312 6.89 37.92 11.19
CA ALA A 312 7.17 38.03 12.62
C ALA A 312 8.67 37.92 12.96
N MET A 313 9.42 37.09 12.23
CA MET A 313 10.84 36.79 12.46
C MET A 313 11.65 36.80 11.15
N PRO A 314 11.71 37.93 10.40
CA PRO A 314 12.22 37.96 9.02
C PRO A 314 13.69 37.51 8.88
N ALA A 315 14.56 37.90 9.82
CA ALA A 315 15.97 37.49 9.80
C ALA A 315 16.14 35.97 9.96
N THR A 316 15.41 35.38 10.91
CA THR A 316 15.42 33.95 11.20
C THR A 316 14.81 33.16 10.05
N TYR A 317 13.71 33.63 9.47
CA TYR A 317 13.09 33.02 8.29
C TYR A 317 14.05 33.02 7.09
N LYS A 318 14.78 34.12 6.83
CA LYS A 318 15.78 34.17 5.77
C LYS A 318 16.89 33.13 5.98
N GLN A 319 17.35 32.94 7.22
CA GLN A 319 18.31 31.90 7.56
C GLN A 319 17.72 30.50 7.32
N LEU A 320 16.48 30.25 7.76
CA LEU A 320 15.78 28.98 7.57
C LEU A 320 15.65 28.65 6.09
N LYS A 321 15.15 29.58 5.27
CA LYS A 321 15.02 29.42 3.81
C LYS A 321 16.34 29.02 3.14
N ASN A 322 17.46 29.63 3.55
CA ASN A 322 18.78 29.27 3.02
C ASN A 322 19.21 27.86 3.41
N ILE A 323 18.92 27.43 4.64
CA ILE A 323 19.20 26.07 5.12
C ILE A 323 18.34 25.05 4.38
N LEU A 324 17.04 25.31 4.21
CA LEU A 324 16.11 24.47 3.47
C LEU A 324 16.58 24.22 2.03
N ASN A 325 17.01 25.28 1.33
CA ASN A 325 17.58 25.16 -0.01
C ASN A 325 18.88 24.33 -0.05
N LYS A 326 19.74 24.46 0.97
CA LYS A 326 20.97 23.65 1.09
C LYS A 326 20.64 22.17 1.34
N LEU A 327 19.68 21.89 2.21
CA LEU A 327 19.23 20.54 2.53
C LEU A 327 18.63 19.86 1.30
N GLU A 328 17.72 20.52 0.60
CA GLU A 328 17.12 19.98 -0.62
C GLU A 328 18.16 19.68 -1.70
N LYS A 329 19.13 20.58 -1.92
CA LYS A 329 20.22 20.35 -2.88
C LYS A 329 21.15 19.21 -2.46
N HIS A 330 21.44 19.08 -1.17
CA HIS A 330 22.34 18.07 -0.62
C HIS A 330 21.74 16.67 -0.69
N TYR A 331 20.52 16.51 -0.17
CA TYR A 331 19.79 15.23 -0.22
C TYR A 331 19.16 14.96 -1.58
N LYS A 332 19.15 15.97 -2.45
CA LYS A 332 18.54 15.99 -3.78
C LYS A 332 17.06 15.61 -3.74
N ASP A 333 16.34 15.83 -2.64
CA ASP A 333 14.96 15.40 -2.41
C ASP A 333 14.24 16.40 -1.51
N MET A 334 12.91 16.42 -1.56
CA MET A 334 12.09 17.25 -0.68
C MET A 334 12.31 16.79 0.77
N GLN A 335 12.72 17.74 1.61
CA GLN A 335 12.96 17.52 3.03
C GLN A 335 11.80 18.01 3.88
N ASP A 336 11.47 17.21 4.89
CA ASP A 336 10.69 17.52 6.10
C ASP A 336 11.69 17.86 7.22
N VAL A 337 11.51 19.01 7.85
CA VAL A 337 12.49 19.64 8.73
C VAL A 337 11.82 20.18 9.99
N GLU A 338 12.35 19.80 11.15
CA GLU A 338 11.96 20.35 12.45
C GLU A 338 13.00 21.36 12.91
N PHE A 339 12.55 22.53 13.38
CA PHE A 339 13.43 23.60 13.86
C PHE A 339 12.89 24.28 15.11
N THR A 340 13.80 24.91 15.86
CA THR A 340 13.48 25.75 17.02
C THR A 340 14.29 27.04 16.94
N VAL A 341 13.68 28.14 17.37
CA VAL A 341 14.30 29.44 17.53
C VAL A 341 14.37 29.72 19.02
N GLU A 342 15.57 29.88 19.55
CA GLU A 342 15.82 30.21 20.95
C GLU A 342 16.51 31.58 20.99
N ASN A 343 15.86 32.59 21.58
CA ASN A 343 16.36 33.97 21.66
C ASN A 343 16.89 34.48 20.31
N LYS A 344 16.04 34.42 19.26
CA LYS A 344 16.37 34.76 17.86
C LYS A 344 17.40 33.88 17.16
N LYS A 345 17.95 32.84 17.80
CA LYS A 345 18.90 31.91 17.19
C LYS A 345 18.19 30.67 16.65
N LEU A 346 18.33 30.41 15.35
CA LEU A 346 17.79 29.22 14.69
C LEU A 346 18.61 27.97 14.98
N TRP A 347 17.92 26.87 15.30
CA TRP A 347 18.46 25.55 15.51
C TRP A 347 17.69 24.49 14.70
N MET A 348 18.42 23.61 14.03
CA MET A 348 17.87 22.49 13.26
C MET A 348 17.83 21.24 14.14
N LEU A 349 16.64 20.69 14.36
CA LEU A 349 16.44 19.54 15.23
C LEU A 349 16.37 18.22 14.45
N GLN A 350 15.82 18.27 13.25
CA GLN A 350 15.65 17.08 12.42
C GLN A 350 15.54 17.45 10.95
N THR A 351 15.99 16.56 10.09
CA THR A 351 15.61 16.54 8.68
C THR A 351 15.39 15.10 8.25
N ARG A 352 14.51 14.87 7.29
CA ARG A 352 14.30 13.59 6.59
C ARG A 352 13.67 13.84 5.23
N SER A 353 13.75 12.86 4.32
CA SER A 353 12.90 12.87 3.13
C SER A 353 11.44 12.95 3.55
N GLY A 354 10.74 13.98 3.08
CA GLY A 354 9.35 14.21 3.47
C GLY A 354 8.42 13.19 2.84
N LYS A 355 7.52 12.62 3.67
CA LYS A 355 6.38 11.86 3.18
C LYS A 355 5.49 12.77 2.35
N ARG A 356 4.87 12.23 1.31
CA ARG A 356 4.12 12.99 0.32
C ARG A 356 3.10 12.11 -0.38
N THR A 357 2.08 12.73 -0.96
CA THR A 357 1.09 12.05 -1.81
C THR A 357 1.74 11.54 -3.10
N ALA A 358 1.10 10.61 -3.80
CA ALA A 358 1.56 10.17 -5.12
C ALA A 358 1.62 11.34 -6.12
N LYS A 359 0.63 12.24 -6.07
CA LYS A 359 0.59 13.47 -6.89
C LYS A 359 1.83 14.34 -6.64
N SER A 360 2.13 14.59 -5.36
CA SER A 360 3.31 15.35 -4.96
C SER A 360 4.60 14.63 -5.35
N ALA A 361 4.69 13.32 -5.19
CA ALA A 361 5.87 12.54 -5.58
C ALA A 361 6.19 12.66 -7.08
N VAL A 362 5.18 12.48 -7.94
CA VAL A 362 5.30 12.63 -9.40
C VAL A 362 5.73 14.05 -9.76
N LYS A 363 5.04 15.07 -9.25
CA LYS A 363 5.35 16.47 -9.54
C LYS A 363 6.77 16.85 -9.10
N ILE A 364 7.14 16.52 -7.87
CA ILE A 364 8.47 16.84 -7.33
C ILE A 364 9.56 16.15 -8.14
N ALA A 365 9.37 14.89 -8.51
CA ALA A 365 10.33 14.14 -9.32
C ALA A 365 10.55 14.79 -10.69
N VAL A 366 9.46 15.21 -11.36
CA VAL A 366 9.56 15.91 -12.66
C VAL A 366 10.21 17.28 -12.51
N ASP A 367 9.79 18.08 -11.53
CA ASP A 367 10.37 19.41 -11.30
C ASP A 367 11.87 19.31 -10.99
N MET A 368 12.31 18.35 -10.18
CA MET A 368 13.73 18.14 -9.86
C MET A 368 14.57 17.71 -11.07
N VAL A 369 13.99 16.99 -12.04
CA VAL A 369 14.66 16.69 -13.31
C VAL A 369 14.79 17.94 -14.17
N ASN A 370 13.73 18.75 -14.26
CA ASN A 370 13.75 20.01 -15.00
C ASN A 370 14.76 21.01 -14.40
N GLU A 371 14.89 21.00 -13.08
CA GLU A 371 15.88 21.77 -12.33
C GLU A 371 17.32 21.20 -12.42
N LYS A 372 17.51 20.07 -13.10
CA LYS A 372 18.78 19.33 -13.22
C LYS A 372 19.37 18.91 -11.86
N LEU A 373 18.52 18.74 -10.84
CA LEU A 373 18.94 18.29 -9.51
C LEU A 373 19.14 16.77 -9.47
N ILE A 374 18.30 16.04 -10.22
CA ILE A 374 18.32 14.59 -10.31
C ILE A 374 18.21 14.14 -11.78
N THR A 375 18.63 12.91 -12.07
CA THR A 375 18.46 12.31 -13.40
C THR A 375 17.05 11.73 -13.56
N LYS A 376 16.64 11.43 -14.81
CA LYS A 376 15.39 10.68 -15.06
C LYS A 376 15.38 9.32 -14.33
N LYS A 377 16.52 8.64 -14.24
CA LYS A 377 16.66 7.37 -13.51
C LYS A 377 16.38 7.55 -12.02
N ASP A 378 16.96 8.58 -11.42
CA ASP A 378 16.73 8.91 -10.01
C ASP A 378 15.25 9.24 -9.75
N ALA A 379 14.62 10.01 -10.63
CA ALA A 379 13.19 10.36 -10.53
C ALA A 379 12.30 9.11 -10.48
N ILE A 380 12.54 8.17 -11.40
CA ILE A 380 11.81 6.89 -11.46
C ILE A 380 12.01 6.08 -10.18
N LEU A 381 13.25 5.99 -9.66
CA LEU A 381 13.55 5.22 -8.44
C LEU A 381 12.95 5.80 -7.16
N ARG A 382 12.51 7.05 -7.17
CA ARG A 382 11.99 7.76 -5.98
C ARG A 382 10.49 7.67 -5.81
N ILE A 383 9.77 7.26 -6.84
CA ILE A 383 8.32 7.11 -6.80
C ILE A 383 8.03 5.68 -6.35
N GLU A 384 7.24 5.52 -5.30
CA GLU A 384 6.81 4.19 -4.87
C GLU A 384 5.72 3.67 -5.82
N PRO A 385 5.90 2.52 -6.49
CA PRO A 385 4.95 2.08 -7.52
C PRO A 385 3.52 1.90 -7.02
N SER A 386 3.33 1.30 -5.84
CA SER A 386 2.01 1.10 -5.22
C SER A 386 1.27 2.40 -4.94
N SER A 387 1.99 3.51 -4.75
CA SER A 387 1.35 4.81 -4.54
C SER A 387 0.63 5.32 -5.78
N LEU A 388 1.02 4.89 -6.99
CA LEU A 388 0.38 5.34 -8.23
C LEU A 388 -1.07 4.87 -8.35
N ASP A 389 -1.47 3.76 -7.72
CA ASP A 389 -2.87 3.30 -7.72
C ASP A 389 -3.80 4.42 -7.24
N THR A 390 -3.39 5.22 -6.25
CA THR A 390 -4.19 6.35 -5.74
C THR A 390 -4.46 7.45 -6.79
N LEU A 391 -3.67 7.50 -7.87
CA LEU A 391 -3.84 8.46 -8.98
C LEU A 391 -4.70 7.91 -10.12
N LEU A 392 -5.15 6.65 -10.04
CA LEU A 392 -5.86 5.98 -11.14
C LEU A 392 -7.34 5.81 -10.85
N HIS A 393 -7.77 5.98 -9.60
CA HIS A 393 -9.16 5.88 -9.18
C HIS A 393 -9.73 7.25 -8.76
N PRO A 394 -11.04 7.49 -8.94
CA PRO A 394 -11.72 8.64 -8.37
C PRO A 394 -11.52 8.68 -6.85
N THR A 395 -11.21 9.84 -6.29
CA THR A 395 -11.07 10.04 -4.83
C THR A 395 -12.17 10.94 -4.30
N LEU A 396 -12.48 10.85 -3.01
CA LEU A 396 -13.40 11.79 -2.34
C LEU A 396 -12.82 13.21 -2.37
N ASP A 397 -13.69 14.21 -2.49
CA ASP A 397 -13.33 15.61 -2.28
C ASP A 397 -12.96 15.83 -0.79
N GLU A 398 -11.72 16.25 -0.53
CA GLU A 398 -11.19 16.49 0.82
C GLU A 398 -11.94 17.61 1.58
N LYS A 399 -12.73 18.44 0.87
CA LYS A 399 -13.56 19.49 1.48
C LYS A 399 -14.94 18.98 1.92
N ALA A 400 -15.30 17.74 1.61
CA ALA A 400 -16.59 17.19 1.99
C ALA A 400 -16.59 16.76 3.46
N ASN A 401 -17.68 17.07 4.18
CA ASN A 401 -17.89 16.57 5.53
C ASN A 401 -18.29 15.09 5.47
N LEU A 402 -17.53 14.21 6.13
CA LEU A 402 -17.70 12.76 6.03
C LEU A 402 -18.32 12.20 7.31
N GLU A 403 -19.56 11.69 7.22
CA GLU A 403 -20.19 10.94 8.31
C GLU A 403 -20.00 9.43 8.04
N VAL A 404 -18.98 8.85 8.68
CA VAL A 404 -18.61 7.43 8.53
C VAL A 404 -19.54 6.58 9.38
N ILE A 405 -20.24 5.63 8.75
CA ILE A 405 -21.21 4.72 9.40
C ILE A 405 -20.65 3.31 9.64
N GLY A 406 -19.49 2.99 9.06
CA GLY A 406 -18.79 1.74 9.33
C GLY A 406 -17.46 1.62 8.59
N SER A 407 -16.71 0.56 8.86
CA SER A 407 -15.43 0.26 8.20
C SER A 407 -15.25 -1.22 7.85
N GLY A 408 -14.49 -1.46 6.78
CA GLY A 408 -14.07 -2.79 6.34
C GLY A 408 -12.67 -2.77 5.74
N LEU A 409 -12.30 -3.84 5.04
CA LEU A 409 -11.00 -3.95 4.38
C LEU A 409 -11.00 -3.15 3.07
N PRO A 410 -9.94 -2.37 2.77
CA PRO A 410 -9.79 -1.61 1.54
C PRO A 410 -9.45 -2.52 0.35
N ALA A 411 -10.42 -3.32 -0.09
CA ALA A 411 -10.25 -4.39 -1.06
C ALA A 411 -9.88 -3.90 -2.46
N SER A 412 -10.52 -2.84 -2.95
CA SER A 412 -10.21 -2.24 -4.25
C SER A 412 -10.27 -0.71 -4.15
N PRO A 413 -9.20 0.01 -4.50
CA PRO A 413 -9.08 1.44 -4.28
C PRO A 413 -10.09 2.29 -5.07
N GLY A 414 -10.31 3.51 -4.59
CA GLY A 414 -11.20 4.51 -5.19
C GLY A 414 -12.42 4.82 -4.34
N ALA A 415 -13.20 5.80 -4.77
CA ALA A 415 -14.41 6.25 -4.12
C ALA A 415 -15.61 6.17 -5.07
N ALA A 416 -16.74 5.69 -4.55
CA ALA A 416 -17.98 5.58 -5.31
C ALA A 416 -19.19 5.89 -4.44
N SER A 417 -20.11 6.69 -4.98
CA SER A 417 -21.42 6.96 -4.39
C SER A 417 -22.52 6.33 -5.23
N GLY A 418 -23.55 5.81 -4.58
CA GLY A 418 -24.70 5.22 -5.27
C GLY A 418 -25.76 4.71 -4.31
N LYS A 419 -26.92 4.37 -4.89
CA LYS A 419 -28.04 3.74 -4.17
C LYS A 419 -27.69 2.31 -3.76
N VAL A 420 -27.99 1.95 -2.52
CA VAL A 420 -27.81 0.61 -2.00
C VAL A 420 -28.76 -0.36 -2.70
N VAL A 421 -28.21 -1.46 -3.20
CA VAL A 421 -28.95 -2.58 -3.78
C VAL A 421 -28.39 -3.90 -3.24
N PHE A 422 -29.26 -4.89 -3.04
CA PHE A 422 -28.89 -6.17 -2.42
C PHE A 422 -28.82 -7.35 -3.39
N THR A 423 -29.21 -7.14 -4.65
CA THR A 423 -29.21 -8.16 -5.70
C THR A 423 -28.55 -7.65 -6.99
N SER A 424 -28.04 -8.58 -7.80
CA SER A 424 -27.35 -8.28 -9.06
C SER A 424 -28.30 -7.66 -10.08
N GLU A 425 -29.51 -8.21 -10.19
CA GLU A 425 -30.54 -7.83 -11.15
C GLU A 425 -30.98 -6.38 -10.91
N GLU A 426 -31.12 -5.98 -9.64
CA GLU A 426 -31.50 -4.62 -9.29
C GLU A 426 -30.38 -3.62 -9.59
N ALA A 427 -29.12 -4.02 -9.38
CA ALA A 427 -27.97 -3.21 -9.76
C ALA A 427 -27.94 -2.95 -11.27
N GLU A 428 -28.23 -3.96 -12.08
CA GLU A 428 -28.31 -3.87 -13.55
C GLU A 428 -29.51 -3.05 -14.01
N ARG A 429 -30.70 -3.31 -13.46
CA ARG A 429 -31.91 -2.58 -13.78
C ARG A 429 -31.74 -1.09 -13.54
N LEU A 430 -31.20 -0.70 -12.39
CA LEU A 430 -30.95 0.71 -12.06
C LEU A 430 -29.83 1.32 -12.91
N ASN A 431 -28.78 0.56 -13.23
CA ASN A 431 -27.73 1.01 -14.14
C ASN A 431 -28.26 1.24 -15.57
N SER A 432 -29.19 0.41 -16.06
CA SER A 432 -29.88 0.62 -17.36
C SER A 432 -30.67 1.93 -17.39
N MET A 433 -31.15 2.39 -16.23
CA MET A 433 -31.80 3.67 -16.01
C MET A 433 -30.81 4.81 -15.70
N MET A 434 -29.51 4.60 -15.92
CA MET A 434 -28.41 5.52 -15.64
C MET A 434 -28.28 5.95 -14.17
N GLN A 435 -28.75 5.13 -13.23
CA GLN A 435 -28.58 5.38 -11.80
C GLN A 435 -27.34 4.69 -11.26
N SER A 436 -26.60 5.39 -10.40
CA SER A 436 -25.41 4.83 -9.73
C SER A 436 -25.84 3.99 -8.53
N THR A 437 -25.31 2.77 -8.43
CA THR A 437 -25.65 1.81 -7.36
C THR A 437 -24.42 1.32 -6.60
N ILE A 438 -24.59 0.92 -5.34
CA ILE A 438 -23.60 0.20 -4.53
C ILE A 438 -24.19 -1.17 -4.22
N LEU A 439 -23.55 -2.22 -4.72
CA LEU A 439 -23.99 -3.60 -4.51
C LEU A 439 -23.51 -4.07 -3.12
N VAL A 440 -24.46 -4.38 -2.24
CA VAL A 440 -24.22 -4.82 -0.86
C VAL A 440 -24.57 -6.29 -0.74
N ARG A 441 -23.58 -7.13 -0.41
CA ARG A 441 -23.74 -8.60 -0.31
C ARG A 441 -23.04 -9.15 0.92
N VAL A 442 -23.47 -10.29 1.45
CA VAL A 442 -22.70 -10.99 2.49
C VAL A 442 -21.36 -11.43 1.90
N GLU A 443 -21.42 -12.07 0.75
CA GLU A 443 -20.30 -12.41 -0.13
C GLU A 443 -20.80 -12.41 -1.57
N THR A 444 -19.91 -12.24 -2.54
CA THR A 444 -20.27 -12.29 -3.97
C THR A 444 -19.91 -13.65 -4.56
N SER A 445 -20.75 -14.17 -5.46
CA SER A 445 -20.46 -15.36 -6.27
C SER A 445 -20.19 -14.97 -7.75
N PRO A 446 -19.74 -15.91 -8.61
CA PRO A 446 -19.64 -15.67 -10.05
C PRO A 446 -20.96 -15.23 -10.72
N GLU A 447 -22.11 -15.57 -10.13
CA GLU A 447 -23.43 -15.15 -10.63
C GLU A 447 -23.67 -13.65 -10.44
N ASP A 448 -23.01 -13.02 -9.45
CA ASP A 448 -23.13 -11.59 -9.16
C ASP A 448 -22.30 -10.70 -10.11
N ILE A 449 -21.55 -11.27 -11.08
CA ILE A 449 -20.59 -10.53 -11.92
C ILE A 449 -21.23 -9.37 -12.68
N HIS A 450 -22.43 -9.55 -13.22
CA HIS A 450 -23.11 -8.51 -14.00
C HIS A 450 -23.54 -7.35 -13.14
N GLY A 451 -24.10 -7.63 -11.96
CA GLY A 451 -24.44 -6.63 -10.96
C GLY A 451 -23.21 -5.93 -10.38
N MET A 452 -22.12 -6.66 -10.17
CA MET A 452 -20.82 -6.08 -9.77
C MET A 452 -20.27 -5.14 -10.85
N HIS A 453 -20.43 -5.49 -12.12
CA HIS A 453 -20.02 -4.65 -13.24
C HIS A 453 -20.94 -3.43 -13.41
N ALA A 454 -22.24 -3.60 -13.18
CA ALA A 454 -23.24 -2.53 -13.22
C ALA A 454 -23.05 -1.53 -12.07
N ALA A 455 -22.74 -2.02 -10.87
CA ALA A 455 -22.56 -1.21 -9.68
C ALA A 455 -21.35 -0.26 -9.78
N LYS A 456 -21.46 0.91 -9.15
CA LYS A 456 -20.36 1.86 -9.00
C LYS A 456 -19.34 1.44 -7.98
N GLY A 457 -19.75 0.66 -6.99
CA GLY A 457 -18.89 0.09 -5.95
C GLY A 457 -19.53 -1.13 -5.29
N ILE A 458 -18.72 -1.91 -4.59
CA ILE A 458 -19.12 -3.18 -3.99
C ILE A 458 -18.79 -3.15 -2.49
N LEU A 459 -19.76 -3.53 -1.66
CA LEU A 459 -19.59 -3.64 -0.21
C LEU A 459 -19.95 -5.06 0.22
N THR A 460 -19.04 -5.73 0.92
CA THR A 460 -19.32 -7.05 1.50
C THR A 460 -19.11 -7.13 3.01
N SER A 461 -19.99 -7.87 3.69
CA SER A 461 -19.83 -8.11 5.15
C SER A 461 -18.77 -9.18 5.43
N ARG A 462 -18.58 -10.13 4.51
CA ARG A 462 -17.54 -11.17 4.57
C ARG A 462 -16.60 -11.08 3.36
N GLY A 463 -15.45 -11.76 3.47
CA GLY A 463 -14.45 -11.83 2.40
C GLY A 463 -13.23 -10.93 2.65
N GLY A 464 -12.04 -11.50 2.51
CA GLY A 464 -10.76 -10.80 2.66
C GLY A 464 -10.33 -10.04 1.41
N MET A 465 -9.12 -9.47 1.47
CA MET A 465 -8.48 -8.78 0.34
C MET A 465 -8.36 -9.64 -0.93
N THR A 466 -8.41 -10.97 -0.83
CA THR A 466 -8.29 -11.91 -1.95
C THR A 466 -9.60 -12.58 -2.35
N SER A 467 -10.73 -12.19 -1.74
CA SER A 467 -12.06 -12.72 -2.02
C SER A 467 -12.52 -12.47 -3.47
N HIS A 468 -13.53 -13.23 -3.92
CA HIS A 468 -14.15 -13.04 -5.24
C HIS A 468 -14.50 -11.56 -5.50
N ALA A 469 -15.18 -10.92 -4.55
CA ALA A 469 -15.52 -9.50 -4.60
C ALA A 469 -14.28 -8.61 -4.82
N ALA A 470 -13.24 -8.81 -4.01
CA ALA A 470 -12.02 -8.01 -4.05
C ALA A 470 -11.25 -8.18 -5.36
N VAL A 471 -11.15 -9.41 -5.88
CA VAL A 471 -10.41 -9.74 -7.11
C VAL A 471 -11.13 -9.17 -8.34
N VAL A 472 -12.43 -9.40 -8.44
CA VAL A 472 -13.23 -8.92 -9.57
C VAL A 472 -13.31 -7.39 -9.55
N ALA A 473 -13.55 -6.78 -8.38
CA ALA A 473 -13.59 -5.32 -8.24
C ALA A 473 -12.26 -4.66 -8.62
N ARG A 474 -11.12 -5.23 -8.21
CA ARG A 474 -9.79 -4.74 -8.63
C ARG A 474 -9.55 -4.93 -10.13
N GLY A 475 -10.03 -6.04 -10.70
CA GLY A 475 -9.99 -6.28 -12.13
C GLY A 475 -10.70 -5.18 -12.91
N MET A 476 -11.90 -4.82 -12.46
CA MET A 476 -12.77 -3.78 -13.05
C MET A 476 -12.41 -2.34 -12.64
N GLY A 477 -11.50 -2.16 -11.67
CA GLY A 477 -11.17 -0.86 -11.06
C GLY A 477 -12.35 -0.20 -10.33
N ARG A 478 -13.28 -1.01 -9.81
CA ARG A 478 -14.41 -0.55 -9.01
C ARG A 478 -13.99 -0.47 -7.54
N PRO A 479 -14.34 0.60 -6.82
CA PRO A 479 -14.16 0.67 -5.38
C PRO A 479 -14.81 -0.51 -4.68
N CYS A 480 -14.07 -1.17 -3.79
CA CYS A 480 -14.61 -2.27 -3.01
C CYS A 480 -14.13 -2.19 -1.57
N VAL A 481 -15.08 -2.29 -0.65
CA VAL A 481 -14.84 -2.50 0.79
C VAL A 481 -15.33 -3.90 1.10
N SER A 482 -14.42 -4.79 1.51
CA SER A 482 -14.77 -6.19 1.78
C SER A 482 -14.63 -6.53 3.25
N GLY A 483 -15.33 -7.56 3.73
CA GLY A 483 -15.13 -8.08 5.08
C GLY A 483 -15.44 -7.06 6.17
N SER A 484 -16.44 -6.21 5.95
CA SER A 484 -16.91 -5.25 6.95
C SER A 484 -17.70 -5.99 8.05
N SER A 485 -17.02 -6.39 9.13
CA SER A 485 -17.69 -7.03 10.27
C SER A 485 -18.68 -6.13 11.02
N GLU A 486 -18.64 -4.82 10.73
CA GLU A 486 -19.52 -3.81 11.31
C GLU A 486 -20.89 -3.70 10.61
N ILE A 487 -21.11 -4.43 9.50
CA ILE A 487 -22.40 -4.46 8.81
C ILE A 487 -23.06 -5.85 8.92
N GLU A 488 -24.34 -5.85 9.25
CA GLU A 488 -25.20 -7.03 9.23
C GLU A 488 -26.28 -6.85 8.15
N ILE A 489 -26.34 -7.77 7.19
CA ILE A 489 -27.21 -7.65 6.02
C ILE A 489 -28.45 -8.52 6.22
N ASP A 490 -29.62 -7.93 6.01
CA ASP A 490 -30.93 -8.58 6.07
C ASP A 490 -31.57 -8.51 4.69
N TYR A 491 -31.55 -9.65 3.98
CA TYR A 491 -32.08 -9.76 2.63
C TYR A 491 -33.61 -9.74 2.57
N GLU A 492 -34.31 -10.22 3.61
CA GLU A 492 -35.78 -10.25 3.62
C GLU A 492 -36.34 -8.83 3.72
N ASN A 493 -35.76 -8.02 4.60
CA ASN A 493 -36.16 -6.63 4.79
C ASN A 493 -35.44 -5.64 3.88
N LYS A 494 -34.52 -6.14 3.04
CA LYS A 494 -33.67 -5.36 2.12
C LYS A 494 -33.02 -4.15 2.79
N LEU A 495 -32.28 -4.42 3.86
CA LEU A 495 -31.56 -3.41 4.64
C LEU A 495 -30.25 -3.98 5.18
N PHE A 496 -29.32 -3.10 5.54
CA PHE A 496 -28.19 -3.49 6.38
C PHE A 496 -28.11 -2.59 7.61
N LYS A 497 -27.62 -3.16 8.70
CA LYS A 497 -27.48 -2.50 10.00
C LYS A 497 -26.00 -2.30 10.30
N THR A 498 -25.68 -1.12 10.82
CA THR A 498 -24.40 -0.78 11.45
C THR A 498 -24.65 -0.60 12.94
N SER A 499 -23.59 -0.49 13.74
CA SER A 499 -23.69 -0.22 15.19
C SER A 499 -24.53 1.01 15.54
N ASN A 500 -24.61 2.00 14.65
CA ASN A 500 -25.26 3.28 14.92
C ASN A 500 -26.46 3.60 13.99
N ARG A 501 -26.71 2.80 12.93
CA ARG A 501 -27.71 3.17 11.89
C ARG A 501 -28.24 1.98 11.09
N ILE A 502 -29.45 2.13 10.54
CA ILE A 502 -30.08 1.20 9.60
C ILE A 502 -30.15 1.87 8.22
N ILE A 503 -29.70 1.19 7.17
CA ILE A 503 -29.70 1.68 5.78
C ILE A 503 -30.57 0.76 4.94
N LYS A 504 -31.56 1.31 4.23
CA LYS A 504 -32.49 0.56 3.38
C LYS A 504 -32.08 0.57 1.90
N GLU A 505 -32.64 -0.36 1.12
CA GLU A 505 -32.53 -0.36 -0.34
C GLU A 505 -32.94 1.00 -0.92
N GLY A 506 -32.16 1.50 -1.88
CA GLY A 506 -32.39 2.78 -2.54
C GLY A 506 -31.80 4.00 -1.81
N GLU A 507 -31.40 3.87 -0.54
CA GLU A 507 -30.66 4.93 0.14
C GLU A 507 -29.25 5.11 -0.45
N ILE A 508 -28.75 6.33 -0.45
CA ILE A 508 -27.45 6.64 -1.05
C ILE A 508 -26.37 6.52 0.01
N ILE A 509 -25.34 5.74 -0.30
CA ILE A 509 -24.11 5.67 0.47
C ILE A 509 -22.92 5.97 -0.44
N THR A 510 -21.80 6.30 0.19
CA THR A 510 -20.50 6.40 -0.44
C THR A 510 -19.54 5.42 0.21
N ILE A 511 -18.79 4.68 -0.61
CA ILE A 511 -17.71 3.82 -0.13
C ILE A 511 -16.37 4.37 -0.59
N ASP A 512 -15.38 4.30 0.29
CA ASP A 512 -13.97 4.60 0.01
C ASP A 512 -13.17 3.30 0.13
N GLY A 513 -12.97 2.64 -1.01
CA GLY A 513 -12.23 1.39 -1.10
C GLY A 513 -10.71 1.54 -0.95
N SER A 514 -10.19 2.77 -0.84
CA SER A 514 -8.78 3.02 -0.50
C SER A 514 -8.54 3.00 1.00
N THR A 515 -9.53 3.40 1.80
CA THR A 515 -9.42 3.45 3.27
C THR A 515 -10.29 2.41 3.97
N GLY A 516 -11.24 1.80 3.27
CA GLY A 516 -12.20 0.86 3.82
C GLY A 516 -13.41 1.53 4.48
N ARG A 517 -13.60 2.84 4.32
CA ARG A 517 -14.69 3.59 4.98
C ARG A 517 -16.02 3.45 4.23
N ILE A 518 -17.10 3.36 5.00
CA ILE A 518 -18.50 3.40 4.53
C ILE A 518 -19.10 4.70 5.07
N ILE A 519 -19.61 5.55 4.18
CA ILE A 519 -20.03 6.93 4.47
C ILE A 519 -21.49 7.08 4.04
N ILE A 520 -22.30 7.76 4.85
CA ILE A 520 -23.69 8.02 4.50
C ILE A 520 -23.81 9.17 3.49
N GLY A 521 -24.76 9.06 2.57
CA GLY A 521 -25.07 10.07 1.58
C GLY A 521 -24.11 10.09 0.39
N GLU A 522 -24.37 11.01 -0.53
CA GLU A 522 -23.54 11.24 -1.71
C GLU A 522 -22.37 12.18 -1.37
N VAL A 523 -21.15 11.74 -1.66
CA VAL A 523 -19.96 12.56 -1.53
C VAL A 523 -19.34 12.75 -2.90
N LYS A 524 -19.07 14.01 -3.26
CA LYS A 524 -18.50 14.32 -4.58
C LYS A 524 -17.13 13.65 -4.74
N THR A 525 -16.95 13.00 -5.89
CA THR A 525 -15.67 12.41 -6.29
C THR A 525 -14.95 13.30 -7.29
N VAL A 526 -13.62 13.34 -7.19
CA VAL A 526 -12.75 14.04 -8.13
C VAL A 526 -12.11 12.97 -9.03
N LYS A 527 -12.33 13.07 -10.35
CA LYS A 527 -11.63 12.21 -11.30
C LYS A 527 -10.16 12.62 -11.37
N PRO A 528 -9.22 11.67 -11.31
CA PRO A 528 -7.82 11.99 -11.45
C PRO A 528 -7.51 12.45 -12.88
N GLU A 529 -6.75 13.54 -13.01
CA GLU A 529 -6.16 13.94 -14.28
C GLU A 529 -4.89 13.11 -14.53
N ILE A 530 -4.93 12.21 -15.50
CA ILE A 530 -3.81 11.35 -15.94
C ILE A 530 -2.89 12.12 -16.93
N SER A 531 -2.88 13.45 -16.87
CA SER A 531 -2.17 14.33 -17.82
C SER A 531 -0.96 15.02 -17.17
N GLY A 532 -0.11 15.63 -18.00
CA GLY A 532 1.03 16.43 -17.54
C GLY A 532 2.20 15.59 -17.01
N ASP A 533 2.53 15.75 -15.73
CA ASP A 533 3.74 15.19 -15.13
C ASP A 533 3.69 13.66 -14.98
N PHE A 534 2.49 13.09 -14.81
CA PHE A 534 2.30 11.63 -14.79
C PHE A 534 2.72 11.00 -16.12
N SER A 535 2.25 11.55 -17.25
CA SER A 535 2.60 11.05 -18.58
C SER A 535 4.10 11.14 -18.86
N LYS A 536 4.80 12.16 -18.32
CA LYS A 536 6.27 12.28 -18.42
C LYS A 536 6.98 11.16 -17.66
N ILE A 537 6.58 10.87 -16.42
CA ILE A 537 7.16 9.75 -15.64
C ILE A 537 6.92 8.43 -16.36
N MET A 538 5.72 8.22 -16.90
CA MET A 538 5.38 7.02 -17.65
C MET A 538 6.23 6.88 -18.93
N SER A 539 6.40 7.96 -19.68
CA SER A 539 7.31 7.99 -20.85
C SER A 539 8.75 7.66 -20.46
N TRP A 540 9.28 8.26 -19.39
CA TRP A 540 10.63 7.94 -18.93
C TRP A 540 10.73 6.48 -18.47
N SER A 541 9.67 5.95 -17.85
CA SER A 541 9.64 4.55 -17.42
C SER A 541 9.69 3.60 -18.62
N ASP A 542 8.97 3.90 -19.69
CA ASP A 542 9.01 3.13 -20.93
C ASP A 542 10.40 3.14 -21.58
N ASP A 543 11.12 4.27 -21.55
CA ASP A 543 12.49 4.38 -22.09
C ASP A 543 13.49 3.43 -21.41
N PHE A 544 13.29 3.12 -20.12
CA PHE A 544 14.23 2.30 -19.35
C PHE A 544 13.81 0.84 -19.18
N ARG A 545 12.51 0.53 -19.21
CA ARG A 545 12.04 -0.86 -19.00
C ARG A 545 12.39 -1.74 -20.21
N LYS A 546 12.67 -3.01 -19.93
CA LYS A 546 12.81 -4.06 -20.97
C LYS A 546 11.63 -5.02 -21.00
N LEU A 547 11.03 -5.30 -19.85
CA LEU A 547 9.81 -6.09 -19.77
C LEU A 547 8.69 -5.36 -20.50
N LYS A 548 7.99 -6.09 -21.37
CA LYS A 548 6.73 -5.60 -21.92
C LYS A 548 5.64 -5.68 -20.87
N ILE A 549 4.73 -4.73 -20.87
CA ILE A 549 3.60 -4.70 -19.94
C ILE A 549 2.33 -4.98 -20.73
N ARG A 550 1.72 -6.13 -20.49
CA ARG A 550 0.43 -6.53 -21.05
C ARG A 550 -0.66 -6.40 -19.99
N THR A 551 -1.90 -6.58 -20.42
CA THR A 551 -3.06 -6.55 -19.52
C THR A 551 -3.75 -7.91 -19.45
N ASN A 552 -4.35 -8.22 -18.31
CA ASN A 552 -5.40 -9.23 -18.17
C ASN A 552 -6.71 -8.50 -18.46
N SER A 553 -7.41 -8.87 -19.53
CA SER A 553 -8.62 -8.17 -19.98
C SER A 553 -9.47 -9.09 -20.84
N GLU A 554 -10.77 -9.06 -20.56
CA GLU A 554 -11.76 -9.95 -21.17
C GLU A 554 -12.87 -9.18 -21.88
N THR A 555 -13.10 -7.92 -21.51
CA THR A 555 -14.13 -7.07 -22.10
C THR A 555 -13.53 -6.01 -23.02
N PRO A 556 -14.30 -5.49 -24.00
CA PRO A 556 -13.89 -4.34 -24.81
C PRO A 556 -13.56 -3.10 -23.97
N LEU A 557 -14.33 -2.82 -22.91
CA LEU A 557 -14.12 -1.67 -22.04
C LEU A 557 -12.78 -1.76 -21.29
N ASP A 558 -12.48 -2.92 -20.71
CA ASP A 558 -11.22 -3.17 -20.02
C ASP A 558 -10.04 -3.08 -20.98
N SER A 559 -10.21 -3.62 -22.19
CA SER A 559 -9.18 -3.61 -23.24
C SER A 559 -8.84 -2.19 -23.66
N LYS A 560 -9.87 -1.33 -23.80
CA LYS A 560 -9.68 0.09 -24.14
C LYS A 560 -8.95 0.82 -23.02
N THR A 561 -9.42 0.64 -21.79
CA THR A 561 -8.83 1.26 -20.59
C THR A 561 -7.37 0.87 -20.42
N ALA A 562 -7.04 -0.42 -20.54
CA ALA A 562 -5.67 -0.90 -20.46
C ALA A 562 -4.77 -0.31 -21.55
N ARG A 563 -5.28 -0.18 -22.79
CA ARG A 563 -4.53 0.43 -23.89
C ARG A 563 -4.26 1.91 -23.64
N GLU A 564 -5.21 2.65 -23.09
CA GLU A 564 -5.04 4.06 -22.67
C GLU A 564 -3.97 4.20 -21.57
N PHE A 565 -3.88 3.24 -20.66
CA PHE A 565 -2.82 3.15 -19.67
C PHE A 565 -1.46 2.65 -20.21
N GLY A 566 -1.36 2.36 -21.51
CA GLY A 566 -0.12 1.99 -22.18
C GLY A 566 0.18 0.48 -22.20
N ALA A 567 -0.84 -0.39 -22.07
CA ALA A 567 -0.65 -1.82 -22.24
C ALA A 567 -0.24 -2.16 -23.68
N GLU A 568 0.75 -3.05 -23.82
CA GLU A 568 1.36 -3.48 -25.08
C GLU A 568 0.74 -4.79 -25.61
N GLY A 569 -0.52 -5.04 -25.26
CA GLY A 569 -1.31 -6.21 -25.63
C GLY A 569 -2.00 -6.87 -24.44
N ILE A 570 -2.74 -7.95 -24.70
CA ILE A 570 -3.46 -8.72 -23.67
C ILE A 570 -2.69 -10.00 -23.38
N GLY A 571 -2.18 -10.19 -22.16
CA GLY A 571 -1.45 -11.40 -21.77
C GLY A 571 -2.35 -12.51 -21.22
N LEU A 572 -3.60 -12.18 -20.87
CA LEU A 572 -4.63 -13.14 -20.48
C LEU A 572 -6.03 -12.57 -20.80
N CYS A 573 -6.71 -13.18 -21.76
CA CYS A 573 -8.13 -13.01 -22.03
C CYS A 573 -8.82 -14.33 -21.66
N ARG A 574 -9.55 -14.34 -20.55
CA ARG A 574 -10.33 -15.50 -20.09
C ARG A 574 -11.61 -15.62 -20.90
N THR A 575 -11.93 -16.83 -21.34
CA THR A 575 -13.11 -17.06 -22.18
C THR A 575 -14.35 -17.40 -21.37
N GLU A 576 -14.18 -17.95 -20.18
CA GLU A 576 -15.26 -18.28 -19.25
C GLU A 576 -16.15 -17.07 -18.91
N HIS A 577 -15.56 -15.88 -18.76
CA HIS A 577 -16.35 -14.68 -18.44
C HIS A 577 -17.21 -14.19 -19.60
N MET A 578 -16.88 -14.60 -20.84
CA MET A 578 -17.70 -14.31 -22.01
C MET A 578 -18.98 -15.17 -22.06
N PHE A 579 -19.10 -16.16 -21.18
CA PHE A 579 -20.22 -17.10 -21.14
C PHE A 579 -21.24 -16.81 -20.03
N PHE A 580 -20.94 -15.90 -19.10
CA PHE A 580 -21.82 -15.63 -17.95
C PHE A 580 -23.03 -14.76 -18.27
N ASP A 581 -23.07 -14.07 -19.41
CA ASP A 581 -24.24 -13.31 -19.89
C ASP A 581 -25.52 -14.17 -19.92
N GLU A 582 -26.66 -13.64 -19.47
CA GLU A 582 -27.92 -14.39 -19.30
C GLU A 582 -28.37 -15.11 -20.58
N GLU A 583 -28.17 -14.51 -21.76
CA GLU A 583 -28.53 -15.16 -23.03
C GLU A 583 -27.59 -16.33 -23.36
N ARG A 584 -26.35 -16.27 -22.87
CA ARG A 584 -25.27 -17.22 -23.21
C ARG A 584 -25.18 -18.37 -22.21
N ILE A 585 -25.45 -18.09 -20.93
CA ILE A 585 -25.36 -19.09 -19.86
C ILE A 585 -26.32 -20.26 -20.09
N LEU A 586 -27.50 -20.00 -20.67
CA LEU A 586 -28.45 -21.05 -21.07
C LEU A 586 -27.86 -22.00 -22.11
N SER A 587 -27.18 -21.46 -23.13
CA SER A 587 -26.52 -22.28 -24.16
C SER A 587 -25.31 -23.04 -23.59
N VAL A 588 -24.62 -22.50 -22.58
CA VAL A 588 -23.55 -23.21 -21.86
C VAL A 588 -24.12 -24.35 -21.03
N ARG A 589 -25.21 -24.12 -20.30
CA ARG A 589 -25.92 -25.16 -19.55
C ARG A 589 -26.42 -26.27 -20.47
N GLU A 590 -27.00 -25.94 -21.62
CA GLU A 590 -27.39 -26.90 -22.66
C GLU A 590 -26.19 -27.74 -23.12
N MET A 591 -25.04 -27.12 -23.37
CA MET A 591 -23.79 -27.82 -23.73
C MET A 591 -23.33 -28.80 -22.64
N ILE A 592 -23.43 -28.42 -21.36
CA ILE A 592 -23.00 -29.24 -20.22
C ILE A 592 -23.92 -30.46 -20.02
N LEU A 593 -25.22 -30.25 -20.20
CA LEU A 593 -26.26 -31.26 -20.01
C LEU A 593 -26.39 -32.21 -21.22
N SER A 594 -25.77 -31.86 -22.34
CA SER A 594 -25.74 -32.68 -23.56
C SER A 594 -25.11 -34.06 -23.33
N LYS A 595 -25.85 -35.11 -23.72
CA LYS A 595 -25.42 -36.52 -23.62
C LYS A 595 -24.66 -37.00 -24.85
N THR A 596 -24.93 -36.41 -26.02
CA THR A 596 -24.26 -36.75 -27.28
C THR A 596 -23.37 -35.62 -27.78
N ILE A 597 -22.43 -35.97 -28.66
CA ILE A 597 -21.56 -34.99 -29.35
C ILE A 597 -22.40 -34.08 -30.25
N GLU A 598 -23.49 -34.60 -30.83
CA GLU A 598 -24.37 -33.83 -31.72
C GLU A 598 -25.15 -32.75 -30.95
N ASP A 599 -25.74 -33.11 -29.81
CA ASP A 599 -26.43 -32.17 -28.93
C ASP A 599 -25.48 -31.06 -28.46
N ARG A 600 -24.28 -31.46 -28.02
CA ARG A 600 -23.25 -30.51 -27.58
C ARG A 600 -22.82 -29.58 -28.71
N SER A 601 -22.64 -30.11 -29.91
CA SER A 601 -22.29 -29.33 -31.10
C SER A 601 -23.37 -28.31 -31.46
N ASN A 602 -24.65 -28.66 -31.26
CA ASN A 602 -25.76 -27.73 -31.51
C ASN A 602 -25.80 -26.59 -30.48
N ALA A 603 -25.57 -26.88 -29.19
CA ALA A 603 -25.42 -25.85 -28.16
C ALA A 603 -24.21 -24.93 -28.45
N LEU A 604 -23.06 -25.51 -28.83
CA LEU A 604 -21.85 -24.76 -29.19
C LEU A 604 -22.05 -23.84 -30.41
N LYS A 605 -22.85 -24.24 -31.41
CA LYS A 605 -23.19 -23.37 -32.56
C LYS A 605 -23.92 -22.10 -32.13
N LYS A 606 -24.75 -22.16 -31.07
CA LYS A 606 -25.43 -20.98 -30.51
C LYS A 606 -24.44 -20.02 -29.87
N LEU A 607 -23.38 -20.53 -29.22
CA LEU A 607 -22.35 -19.72 -28.55
C LEU A 607 -21.35 -19.05 -29.51
N LEU A 608 -21.05 -19.71 -30.64
CA LEU A 608 -20.09 -19.24 -31.64
C LEU A 608 -20.27 -17.75 -32.05
N PRO A 609 -21.47 -17.27 -32.48
CA PRO A 609 -21.63 -15.89 -32.93
C PRO A 609 -21.38 -14.86 -31.83
N HIS A 610 -21.76 -15.15 -30.58
CA HIS A 610 -21.54 -14.25 -29.44
C HIS A 610 -20.05 -14.10 -29.15
N GLN A 611 -19.33 -15.22 -29.04
CA GLN A 611 -17.90 -15.19 -28.76
C GLN A 611 -17.10 -14.54 -29.91
N LYS A 612 -17.49 -14.80 -31.16
CA LYS A 612 -16.91 -14.15 -32.35
C LYS A 612 -17.08 -12.63 -32.29
N LYS A 613 -18.27 -12.13 -31.90
CA LYS A 613 -18.53 -10.69 -31.78
C LYS A 613 -17.60 -10.04 -30.76
N ASP A 614 -17.46 -10.63 -29.59
CA ASP A 614 -16.57 -10.10 -28.54
C ASP A 614 -15.11 -10.02 -29.02
N PHE A 615 -14.62 -11.07 -29.69
CA PHE A 615 -13.26 -11.07 -30.22
C PHE A 615 -13.05 -10.04 -31.34
N ILE A 616 -14.05 -9.78 -32.20
CA ILE A 616 -13.96 -8.70 -33.20
C ILE A 616 -13.73 -7.36 -32.50
N GLU A 617 -14.48 -7.06 -31.44
CA GLU A 617 -14.34 -5.82 -30.68
C GLU A 617 -12.98 -5.72 -29.98
N ILE A 618 -12.55 -6.80 -29.32
CA ILE A 618 -11.23 -6.86 -28.66
C ILE A 618 -10.11 -6.67 -29.68
N PHE A 619 -10.16 -7.33 -30.85
CA PHE A 619 -9.13 -7.19 -31.89
C PHE A 619 -9.11 -5.80 -32.52
N LYS A 620 -10.28 -5.16 -32.70
CA LYS A 620 -10.36 -3.75 -33.10
C LYS A 620 -9.64 -2.84 -32.11
N ILE A 621 -9.89 -3.04 -30.83
CA ILE A 621 -9.31 -2.25 -29.74
C ILE A 621 -7.83 -2.54 -29.58
N MET A 622 -7.36 -3.75 -29.85
CA MET A 622 -5.95 -4.16 -29.72
C MET A 622 -5.20 -4.14 -31.05
N LYS A 623 -5.69 -3.42 -32.07
CA LYS A 623 -5.07 -3.36 -33.41
C LYS A 623 -3.55 -3.16 -33.34
N GLY A 624 -2.80 -4.05 -34.01
CA GLY A 624 -1.33 -4.07 -34.04
C GLY A 624 -0.64 -4.66 -32.79
N LEU A 625 -1.38 -5.13 -31.78
CA LEU A 625 -0.85 -5.70 -30.55
C LEU A 625 -1.22 -7.20 -30.42
N PRO A 626 -0.44 -7.98 -29.65
CA PRO A 626 -0.73 -9.39 -29.43
C PRO A 626 -1.85 -9.59 -28.39
N VAL A 627 -2.74 -10.55 -28.66
CA VAL A 627 -3.86 -10.89 -27.76
C VAL A 627 -3.79 -12.37 -27.41
N THR A 628 -3.48 -12.67 -26.15
CA THR A 628 -3.42 -14.03 -25.62
C THR A 628 -4.77 -14.44 -25.09
N VAL A 629 -5.39 -15.43 -25.72
CA VAL A 629 -6.70 -15.96 -25.35
C VAL A 629 -6.51 -17.30 -24.66
N ARG A 630 -6.97 -17.40 -23.41
CA ARG A 630 -7.03 -18.65 -22.67
C ARG A 630 -8.33 -19.35 -23.00
N LEU A 631 -8.23 -20.57 -23.48
CA LEU A 631 -9.41 -21.41 -23.73
C LEU A 631 -10.09 -21.81 -22.40
N LEU A 632 -11.29 -22.38 -22.49
CA LEU A 632 -12.14 -22.63 -21.32
C LEU A 632 -11.39 -23.42 -20.24
N ASP A 633 -11.36 -22.86 -19.04
CA ASP A 633 -10.62 -23.36 -17.90
C ASP A 633 -11.46 -23.93 -16.75
N PRO A 634 -12.60 -23.32 -16.31
CA PRO A 634 -13.32 -23.80 -15.13
C PRO A 634 -13.98 -25.17 -15.35
N PRO A 635 -14.21 -25.95 -14.28
CA PRO A 635 -14.98 -27.18 -14.33
C PRO A 635 -16.45 -26.89 -14.64
N LEU A 636 -17.13 -27.85 -15.28
CA LEU A 636 -18.48 -27.63 -15.80
C LEU A 636 -19.52 -27.33 -14.70
N HIS A 637 -19.33 -27.82 -13.48
CA HIS A 637 -20.29 -27.58 -12.40
C HIS A 637 -20.36 -26.11 -11.95
N GLU A 638 -19.36 -25.27 -12.25
CA GLU A 638 -19.42 -23.84 -11.92
C GLU A 638 -20.51 -23.10 -12.71
N PHE A 639 -20.96 -23.63 -13.85
CA PHE A 639 -22.03 -23.05 -14.65
C PHE A 639 -23.43 -23.63 -14.34
N LEU A 640 -23.49 -24.65 -13.48
CA LEU A 640 -24.74 -25.30 -13.11
C LEU A 640 -25.46 -24.55 -11.98
N PRO A 641 -26.81 -24.58 -11.97
CA PRO A 641 -27.60 -23.93 -10.94
C PRO A 641 -27.36 -24.56 -9.57
N LYS A 642 -27.40 -23.74 -8.51
CA LYS A 642 -27.12 -24.18 -7.12
C LYS A 642 -28.35 -24.19 -6.23
N SER A 643 -29.32 -23.34 -6.51
CA SER A 643 -30.57 -23.25 -5.74
C SER A 643 -31.68 -24.09 -6.36
N ASN A 644 -32.61 -24.59 -5.53
CA ASN A 644 -33.76 -25.37 -6.03
C ASN A 644 -34.64 -24.57 -7.00
N ASN A 645 -34.73 -23.25 -6.83
CA ASN A 645 -35.48 -22.38 -7.74
C ASN A 645 -34.80 -22.30 -9.11
N GLU A 646 -33.47 -22.07 -9.15
CA GLU A 646 -32.73 -22.06 -10.41
C GLU A 646 -32.74 -23.42 -11.12
N ILE A 647 -32.69 -24.52 -10.36
CA ILE A 647 -32.81 -25.87 -10.92
C ILE A 647 -34.15 -26.01 -11.64
N ASN A 648 -35.25 -25.52 -11.05
CA ASN A 648 -36.56 -25.50 -11.70
C ASN A 648 -36.56 -24.61 -12.95
N ASP A 649 -36.02 -23.40 -12.87
CA ASP A 649 -36.01 -22.46 -13.99
C ASP A 649 -35.20 -22.99 -15.19
N VAL A 650 -34.05 -23.62 -14.92
CA VAL A 650 -33.22 -24.26 -15.96
C VAL A 650 -33.93 -25.49 -16.54
N ALA A 651 -34.56 -26.30 -15.69
CA ALA A 651 -35.31 -27.47 -16.14
C ALA A 651 -36.46 -27.09 -17.08
N VAL A 652 -37.20 -26.03 -16.75
CA VAL A 652 -38.27 -25.48 -17.60
C VAL A 652 -37.69 -24.90 -18.89
N SER A 653 -36.64 -24.10 -18.80
CA SER A 653 -36.03 -23.41 -19.96
C SER A 653 -35.42 -24.38 -20.98
N LEU A 654 -34.85 -25.49 -20.51
CA LEU A 654 -34.23 -26.52 -21.36
C LEU A 654 -35.18 -27.68 -21.67
N ASN A 655 -36.42 -27.65 -21.16
CA ASN A 655 -37.43 -28.70 -21.31
C ASN A 655 -36.91 -30.09 -20.90
N ILE A 656 -36.20 -30.16 -19.76
CA ILE A 656 -35.67 -31.41 -19.16
C ILE A 656 -36.34 -31.69 -17.81
N PRO A 657 -36.54 -32.96 -17.42
CA PRO A 657 -37.06 -33.29 -16.10
C PRO A 657 -36.11 -32.80 -14.99
N ILE A 658 -36.65 -32.16 -13.93
CA ILE A 658 -35.88 -31.68 -12.77
C ILE A 658 -34.98 -32.78 -12.19
N LYS A 659 -35.52 -33.98 -12.04
CA LYS A 659 -34.78 -35.14 -11.51
C LYS A 659 -33.58 -35.54 -12.37
N GLU A 660 -33.65 -35.34 -13.68
CA GLU A 660 -32.53 -35.60 -14.59
C GLU A 660 -31.43 -34.54 -14.43
N LEU A 661 -31.82 -33.28 -14.25
CA LEU A 661 -30.90 -32.18 -13.96
C LEU A 661 -30.18 -32.38 -12.62
N GLU A 662 -30.90 -32.76 -11.56
CA GLU A 662 -30.32 -33.06 -10.23
C GLU A 662 -29.30 -34.20 -10.29
N VAL A 663 -29.61 -35.28 -11.00
CA VAL A 663 -28.67 -36.40 -11.21
C VAL A 663 -27.42 -35.90 -11.92
N ARG A 664 -27.58 -35.06 -12.95
CA ARG A 664 -26.44 -34.54 -13.71
C ARG A 664 -25.57 -33.57 -12.91
N ILE A 665 -26.18 -32.74 -12.07
CA ILE A 665 -25.46 -31.87 -11.13
C ILE A 665 -24.64 -32.72 -10.16
N SER A 666 -25.22 -33.80 -9.63
CA SER A 666 -24.54 -34.73 -8.73
C SER A 666 -23.39 -35.48 -9.42
N GLU A 667 -23.55 -35.88 -10.69
CA GLU A 667 -22.50 -36.52 -11.49
C GLU A 667 -21.31 -35.59 -11.77
N LEU A 668 -21.56 -34.30 -12.00
CA LEU A 668 -20.54 -33.30 -12.29
C LEU A 668 -19.95 -32.65 -11.03
N HIS A 669 -20.49 -32.99 -9.86
CA HIS A 669 -19.99 -32.52 -8.59
C HIS A 669 -18.61 -33.13 -8.30
N GLU A 670 -17.65 -32.28 -7.97
CA GLU A 670 -16.29 -32.70 -7.61
C GLU A 670 -15.98 -32.26 -6.19
N GLN A 671 -15.31 -33.13 -5.42
CA GLN A 671 -14.88 -32.79 -4.06
C GLN A 671 -13.86 -31.63 -4.03
N ASN A 672 -12.97 -31.58 -5.04
CA ASN A 672 -11.93 -30.57 -5.16
C ASN A 672 -11.91 -29.99 -6.59
N PRO A 673 -12.86 -29.09 -6.93
CA PRO A 673 -13.02 -28.51 -8.27
C PRO A 673 -11.73 -27.94 -8.89
N MET A 674 -10.89 -27.35 -8.07
CA MET A 674 -9.60 -26.75 -8.47
C MET A 674 -8.69 -27.76 -9.21
N LEU A 675 -8.73 -29.04 -8.83
CA LEU A 675 -7.85 -30.08 -9.38
C LEU A 675 -8.58 -31.07 -10.30
N GLY A 676 -9.85 -30.82 -10.62
CA GLY A 676 -10.76 -31.74 -11.28
C GLY A 676 -10.70 -31.78 -12.82
N HIS A 677 -11.84 -32.12 -13.43
CA HIS A 677 -12.05 -32.27 -14.87
C HIS A 677 -12.28 -30.93 -15.55
N ARG A 678 -11.18 -30.18 -15.71
CA ARG A 678 -11.18 -28.80 -16.20
C ARG A 678 -10.01 -28.53 -17.16
N GLY A 679 -9.94 -27.33 -17.73
CA GLY A 679 -8.87 -26.92 -18.65
C GLY A 679 -8.63 -27.90 -19.80
N CYS A 680 -7.36 -28.22 -20.12
CA CYS A 680 -7.06 -29.13 -21.23
C CYS A 680 -7.64 -30.54 -21.06
N ARG A 681 -7.92 -31.00 -19.84
CA ARG A 681 -8.49 -32.33 -19.59
C ARG A 681 -9.92 -32.41 -20.10
N LEU A 682 -10.68 -31.33 -19.88
CA LEU A 682 -12.03 -31.19 -20.40
C LEU A 682 -12.02 -31.21 -21.93
N ALA A 683 -11.11 -30.46 -22.55
CA ALA A 683 -10.98 -30.40 -24.01
C ALA A 683 -10.46 -31.69 -24.64
N ILE A 684 -9.70 -32.51 -23.92
CA ILE A 684 -9.31 -33.85 -24.41
C ILE A 684 -10.52 -34.78 -24.42
N SER A 685 -11.38 -34.71 -23.40
CA SER A 685 -12.62 -35.49 -23.35
C SER A 685 -13.67 -34.99 -24.35
N PHE A 686 -13.76 -33.68 -24.53
CA PHE A 686 -14.76 -32.99 -25.35
C PHE A 686 -14.10 -31.97 -26.30
N PRO A 687 -13.41 -32.43 -27.35
CA PRO A 687 -12.63 -31.57 -28.26
C PRO A 687 -13.42 -30.45 -28.92
N GLU A 688 -14.69 -30.69 -29.21
CA GLU A 688 -15.60 -29.76 -29.89
C GLU A 688 -15.74 -28.41 -29.16
N ILE A 689 -15.53 -28.37 -27.84
CA ILE A 689 -15.57 -27.12 -27.05
C ILE A 689 -14.43 -26.19 -27.50
N TYR A 690 -13.20 -26.70 -27.55
CA TYR A 690 -12.05 -25.91 -27.97
C TYR A 690 -12.05 -25.66 -29.49
N GLU A 691 -12.63 -26.56 -30.28
CA GLU A 691 -12.84 -26.32 -31.71
C GLU A 691 -13.74 -25.10 -31.96
N MET A 692 -14.86 -25.00 -31.23
CA MET A 692 -15.76 -23.85 -31.31
C MET A 692 -15.03 -22.56 -30.92
N GLN A 693 -14.31 -22.55 -29.79
CA GLN A 693 -13.59 -21.36 -29.34
C GLN A 693 -12.50 -20.92 -30.33
N CYS A 694 -11.73 -21.87 -30.87
CA CYS A 694 -10.74 -21.57 -31.90
C CYS A 694 -11.39 -21.03 -33.18
N THR A 695 -12.53 -21.60 -33.58
CA THR A 695 -13.30 -21.12 -34.74
C THR A 695 -13.75 -19.67 -34.53
N ALA A 696 -14.32 -19.34 -33.36
CA ALA A 696 -14.73 -17.98 -33.02
C ALA A 696 -13.57 -16.98 -33.14
N ILE A 697 -12.40 -17.33 -32.58
CA ILE A 697 -11.19 -16.50 -32.60
C ILE A 697 -10.69 -16.27 -34.04
N PHE A 698 -10.58 -17.35 -34.83
CA PHE A 698 -10.03 -17.28 -36.17
C PHE A 698 -10.98 -16.60 -37.16
N GLU A 699 -12.29 -16.85 -37.05
CA GLU A 699 -13.29 -16.14 -37.85
C GLU A 699 -13.34 -14.65 -37.49
N ALA A 700 -13.23 -14.28 -36.22
CA ALA A 700 -13.15 -12.89 -35.80
C ALA A 700 -11.93 -12.18 -36.40
N LEU A 701 -10.77 -12.86 -36.46
CA LEU A 701 -9.57 -12.33 -37.12
C LEU A 701 -9.76 -12.16 -38.62
N VAL A 702 -10.35 -13.15 -39.29
CA VAL A 702 -10.68 -13.11 -40.71
C VAL A 702 -11.61 -11.93 -41.02
N GLU A 703 -12.65 -11.72 -40.20
CA GLU A 703 -13.59 -10.62 -40.34
C GLU A 703 -12.90 -9.26 -40.17
N CYS A 704 -12.04 -9.12 -39.15
CA CYS A 704 -11.24 -7.91 -38.97
C CYS A 704 -10.32 -7.63 -40.18
N LYS A 705 -9.73 -8.68 -40.78
CA LYS A 705 -8.93 -8.54 -42.01
C LYS A 705 -9.77 -8.10 -43.21
N LYS A 706 -10.96 -8.67 -43.40
CA LYS A 706 -11.91 -8.24 -44.45
C LYS A 706 -12.30 -6.77 -44.28
N GLN A 707 -12.47 -6.32 -43.04
CA GLN A 707 -12.74 -4.93 -42.67
C GLN A 707 -11.50 -4.01 -42.73
N LYS A 708 -10.36 -4.47 -43.26
CA LYS A 708 -9.08 -3.72 -43.38
C LYS A 708 -8.55 -3.17 -42.05
N ILE A 709 -8.86 -3.83 -40.95
CA ILE A 709 -8.37 -3.47 -39.63
C ILE A 709 -6.95 -4.02 -39.48
N GLN A 710 -6.05 -3.23 -38.91
CA GLN A 710 -4.66 -3.64 -38.69
C GLN A 710 -4.64 -4.95 -37.89
N SER A 711 -4.00 -5.99 -38.47
CA SER A 711 -4.02 -7.34 -37.92
C SER A 711 -3.45 -7.38 -36.50
N THR A 712 -4.17 -8.05 -35.61
CA THR A 712 -3.67 -8.51 -34.32
C THR A 712 -2.94 -9.85 -34.49
N MET A 713 -2.10 -10.20 -33.52
CA MET A 713 -1.50 -11.53 -33.42
C MET A 713 -2.23 -12.31 -32.31
N PRO A 714 -3.15 -13.22 -32.64
CA PRO A 714 -3.77 -14.08 -31.65
C PRO A 714 -2.76 -15.12 -31.14
N GLU A 715 -2.70 -15.26 -29.82
CA GLU A 715 -1.89 -16.25 -29.11
C GLU A 715 -2.86 -17.18 -28.35
N ILE A 716 -3.00 -18.42 -28.81
CA ILE A 716 -3.93 -19.40 -28.22
C ILE A 716 -3.22 -20.09 -27.05
N MET A 717 -3.79 -19.98 -25.86
CA MET A 717 -3.21 -20.52 -24.64
C MET A 717 -4.05 -21.66 -24.08
N ILE A 718 -3.39 -22.82 -23.92
CA ILE A 718 -3.99 -24.01 -23.32
C ILE A 718 -3.77 -24.00 -21.80
N PRO A 719 -4.83 -24.03 -20.98
CA PRO A 719 -4.73 -24.09 -19.52
C PRO A 719 -4.50 -25.53 -19.01
N LEU A 720 -3.99 -25.62 -17.78
CA LEU A 720 -3.86 -26.82 -16.94
C LEU A 720 -3.03 -27.98 -17.51
N VAL A 721 -2.15 -27.69 -18.46
CA VAL A 721 -1.24 -28.69 -19.06
C VAL A 721 -0.24 -29.20 -18.02
N SER A 722 -0.03 -30.52 -18.00
CA SER A 722 0.92 -31.16 -17.10
C SER A 722 1.98 -32.01 -17.83
N THR A 723 1.72 -32.40 -19.08
CA THR A 723 2.53 -33.32 -19.90
C THR A 723 2.79 -32.78 -21.31
N GLU A 724 3.82 -33.33 -21.97
CA GLU A 724 4.12 -33.04 -23.38
C GLU A 724 2.98 -33.47 -24.33
N VAL A 725 2.34 -34.60 -24.04
CA VAL A 725 1.31 -35.19 -24.91
C VAL A 725 0.05 -34.35 -24.91
N GLU A 726 -0.39 -33.86 -23.74
CA GLU A 726 -1.56 -32.98 -23.62
C GLU A 726 -1.42 -31.74 -24.52
N ILE A 727 -0.30 -31.01 -24.43
CA ILE A 727 -0.10 -29.82 -25.26
C ILE A 727 0.04 -30.16 -26.74
N LYS A 728 0.62 -31.31 -27.10
CA LYS A 728 0.71 -31.76 -28.49
C LYS A 728 -0.68 -31.98 -29.09
N ILE A 729 -1.53 -32.75 -28.41
CA ILE A 729 -2.90 -33.04 -28.87
C ILE A 729 -3.69 -31.72 -29.05
N MET A 730 -3.61 -30.83 -28.07
CA MET A 730 -4.30 -29.54 -28.13
C MET A 730 -3.76 -28.64 -29.25
N LYS A 731 -2.44 -28.62 -29.47
CA LYS A 731 -1.84 -27.87 -30.57
C LYS A 731 -2.31 -28.38 -31.94
N ASP A 732 -2.32 -29.70 -32.13
CA ASP A 732 -2.77 -30.31 -33.38
C ASP A 732 -4.25 -29.99 -33.66
N LEU A 733 -5.09 -29.93 -32.61
CA LEU A 733 -6.48 -29.47 -32.70
C LEU A 733 -6.57 -28.02 -33.17
N VAL A 734 -5.84 -27.10 -32.54
CA VAL A 734 -5.85 -25.66 -32.91
C VAL A 734 -5.40 -25.47 -34.36
N ILE A 735 -4.33 -26.15 -34.79
CA ILE A 735 -3.79 -26.08 -36.15
C ILE A 735 -4.82 -26.58 -37.17
N ARG A 736 -5.48 -27.71 -36.88
CA ARG A 736 -6.52 -28.27 -37.76
C ARG A 736 -7.68 -27.30 -37.94
N VAL A 737 -8.16 -26.68 -36.86
CA VAL A 737 -9.26 -25.71 -36.91
C VAL A 737 -8.83 -24.45 -37.67
N ALA A 738 -7.63 -23.92 -37.40
CA ALA A 738 -7.10 -22.78 -38.12
C ALA A 738 -7.04 -23.05 -39.63
N LYS A 739 -6.54 -24.23 -40.03
CA LYS A 739 -6.46 -24.64 -41.44
C LYS A 739 -7.85 -24.67 -42.09
N LYS A 740 -8.85 -25.25 -41.41
CA LYS A 740 -10.23 -25.27 -41.90
C LYS A 740 -10.77 -23.84 -42.15
N VAL A 741 -10.65 -22.95 -41.18
CA VAL A 741 -11.12 -21.56 -41.32
C VAL A 741 -10.36 -20.81 -42.42
N GLN A 742 -9.06 -21.09 -42.58
CA GLN A 742 -8.24 -20.54 -43.67
C GLN A 742 -8.72 -21.00 -45.04
N ASP A 743 -9.00 -22.30 -45.19
CA ASP A 743 -9.45 -22.90 -46.45
C ASP A 743 -10.85 -22.37 -46.83
N ASP A 744 -11.77 -22.30 -45.86
CA ASP A 744 -13.14 -21.80 -46.04
C ASP A 744 -13.18 -20.31 -46.44
N ASN A 745 -12.24 -19.50 -45.94
CA ASN A 745 -12.22 -18.05 -46.18
C ASN A 745 -11.16 -17.58 -47.17
N LYS A 746 -10.25 -18.46 -47.61
CA LYS A 746 -9.08 -18.14 -48.47
C LYS A 746 -8.20 -17.02 -47.91
N ILE A 747 -8.11 -16.89 -46.59
CA ILE A 747 -7.29 -15.88 -45.91
C ILE A 747 -6.28 -16.57 -45.01
N LYS A 748 -4.98 -16.24 -45.15
CA LYS A 748 -3.93 -16.76 -44.27
C LYS A 748 -4.07 -16.21 -42.85
N ILE A 749 -3.99 -17.08 -41.86
CA ILE A 749 -4.07 -16.75 -40.44
C ILE A 749 -2.67 -16.97 -39.84
N ASN A 750 -2.17 -15.98 -39.11
CA ASN A 750 -0.93 -16.10 -38.34
C ASN A 750 -1.33 -16.10 -36.86
N PHE A 751 -0.84 -17.07 -36.11
CA PHE A 751 -1.14 -17.25 -34.69
C PHE A 751 0.00 -18.02 -34.01
N LEU A 752 0.02 -18.02 -32.68
CA LEU A 752 0.92 -18.85 -31.88
C LEU A 752 0.10 -19.78 -30.99
N VAL A 753 0.61 -20.99 -30.71
CA VAL A 753 0.05 -21.87 -29.69
C VAL A 753 1.02 -22.03 -28.54
N GLY A 754 0.56 -21.76 -27.33
CA GLY A 754 1.34 -21.87 -26.11
C GLY A 754 0.52 -22.46 -24.97
N THR A 755 1.11 -22.45 -23.78
CA THR A 755 0.48 -23.06 -22.61
C THR A 755 0.66 -22.22 -21.38
N MET A 756 -0.28 -22.38 -20.46
CA MET A 756 -0.12 -21.94 -19.10
C MET A 756 0.85 -22.88 -18.37
N ILE A 757 1.78 -22.31 -17.59
CA ILE A 757 2.63 -23.07 -16.66
C ILE A 757 2.13 -22.75 -15.26
N GLU A 758 1.24 -23.61 -14.79
CA GLU A 758 0.50 -23.40 -13.53
C GLU A 758 0.42 -24.65 -12.65
N LEU A 759 1.07 -25.73 -13.09
CA LEU A 759 1.26 -26.95 -12.31
C LEU A 759 2.76 -27.20 -12.07
N PRO A 760 3.19 -27.64 -10.87
CA PRO A 760 4.59 -27.91 -10.57
C PRO A 760 5.21 -28.92 -11.55
N ARG A 761 4.45 -29.92 -11.97
CA ARG A 761 4.88 -30.90 -12.99
C ARG A 761 5.23 -30.22 -14.31
N ALA A 762 4.42 -29.26 -14.76
CA ALA A 762 4.66 -28.53 -16.00
C ALA A 762 5.95 -27.71 -15.92
N ALA A 763 6.20 -27.06 -14.79
CA ALA A 763 7.45 -26.34 -14.55
C ALA A 763 8.67 -27.26 -14.57
N ILE A 764 8.60 -28.40 -13.86
CA ILE A 764 9.70 -29.39 -13.81
C ILE A 764 9.96 -30.01 -15.19
N LYS A 765 8.91 -30.27 -15.98
CA LYS A 765 8.98 -30.89 -17.32
C LYS A 765 8.90 -29.87 -18.47
N ALA A 766 9.16 -28.59 -18.19
CA ALA A 766 9.03 -27.51 -19.16
C ALA A 766 9.86 -27.71 -20.45
N LYS A 767 10.99 -28.44 -20.37
CA LYS A 767 11.80 -28.78 -21.56
C LYS A 767 10.98 -29.57 -22.60
N ASP A 768 10.20 -30.54 -22.13
CA ASP A 768 9.43 -31.42 -23.01
C ASP A 768 8.21 -30.69 -23.57
N ILE A 769 7.53 -29.92 -22.72
CA ILE A 769 6.39 -29.07 -23.11
C ILE A 769 6.81 -28.01 -24.16
N ALA A 770 7.99 -27.40 -24.00
CA ALA A 770 8.52 -26.39 -24.91
C ALA A 770 8.84 -26.89 -26.33
N LYS A 771 8.80 -28.21 -26.59
CA LYS A 771 8.88 -28.74 -27.96
C LYS A 771 7.65 -28.33 -28.78
N HIS A 772 6.49 -28.25 -28.14
CA HIS A 772 5.22 -27.98 -28.79
C HIS A 772 4.70 -26.56 -28.50
N ALA A 773 5.02 -25.99 -27.33
CA ALA A 773 4.61 -24.63 -26.98
C ALA A 773 5.56 -23.56 -27.54
N GLU A 774 4.98 -22.51 -28.15
CA GLU A 774 5.70 -21.35 -28.69
C GLU A 774 5.84 -20.23 -27.65
N PHE A 775 5.02 -20.25 -26.61
CA PHE A 775 5.13 -19.37 -25.46
C PHE A 775 4.66 -20.06 -24.17
N PHE A 776 5.15 -19.57 -23.03
CA PHE A 776 4.64 -19.89 -21.70
C PHE A 776 4.05 -18.65 -21.04
N SER A 777 2.90 -18.82 -20.40
CA SER A 777 2.37 -17.86 -19.45
C SER A 777 2.30 -18.51 -18.07
N PHE A 778 3.00 -17.96 -17.08
CA PHE A 778 2.95 -18.47 -15.72
C PHE A 778 1.61 -18.07 -15.07
N GLY A 779 0.75 -19.06 -14.84
CA GLY A 779 -0.48 -18.93 -14.06
C GLY A 779 -0.16 -19.04 -12.59
N THR A 780 0.41 -17.97 -12.03
CA THR A 780 1.03 -18.04 -10.69
C THR A 780 0.05 -18.22 -9.55
N ASN A 781 -1.24 -17.89 -9.74
CA ASN A 781 -2.25 -18.15 -8.73
C ASN A 781 -2.37 -19.67 -8.47
N ASP A 782 -2.68 -20.45 -9.51
CA ASP A 782 -2.79 -21.91 -9.43
C ASP A 782 -1.44 -22.59 -9.14
N LEU A 783 -0.33 -22.04 -9.66
CA LEU A 783 1.01 -22.54 -9.34
C LEU A 783 1.32 -22.40 -7.85
N THR A 784 0.97 -21.26 -7.23
CA THR A 784 1.13 -21.07 -5.78
C THR A 784 0.23 -22.05 -5.02
N GLN A 785 -1.05 -22.19 -5.40
CA GLN A 785 -1.98 -23.10 -4.74
C GLN A 785 -1.45 -24.55 -4.73
N THR A 786 -0.99 -25.04 -5.89
CA THR A 786 -0.51 -26.42 -6.04
C THR A 786 0.89 -26.64 -5.49
N THR A 787 1.73 -25.60 -5.41
CA THR A 787 3.07 -25.71 -4.79
C THR A 787 2.96 -25.80 -3.27
N PHE A 788 2.08 -25.00 -2.66
CA PHE A 788 1.87 -25.02 -1.22
C PHE A 788 0.87 -26.08 -0.74
N GLY A 789 -0.02 -26.55 -1.63
CA GLY A 789 -1.18 -27.34 -1.23
C GLY A 789 -2.22 -26.51 -0.50
N ILE A 790 -2.37 -25.23 -0.87
CA ILE A 790 -3.28 -24.28 -0.23
C ILE A 790 -4.38 -23.89 -1.23
N SER A 791 -5.63 -24.16 -0.87
CA SER A 791 -6.80 -23.60 -1.56
C SER A 791 -6.87 -22.10 -1.28
N ARG A 792 -6.91 -21.29 -2.34
CA ARG A 792 -6.98 -19.83 -2.20
C ARG A 792 -8.25 -19.41 -1.47
N ASP A 793 -9.39 -20.02 -1.81
CA ASP A 793 -10.70 -19.66 -1.28
C ASP A 793 -10.84 -20.02 0.21
N ASP A 794 -10.12 -21.05 0.68
CA ASP A 794 -10.12 -21.47 2.08
C ASP A 794 -9.02 -20.82 2.93
N SER A 795 -7.96 -20.31 2.30
CA SER A 795 -6.75 -19.84 2.98
C SER A 795 -7.02 -18.71 3.99
N GLY A 796 -8.06 -17.90 3.78
CA GLY A 796 -8.44 -16.80 4.67
C GLY A 796 -8.66 -17.21 6.13
N LYS A 797 -8.96 -18.50 6.40
CA LYS A 797 -9.18 -19.05 7.74
C LYS A 797 -7.92 -19.10 8.61
N PHE A 798 -6.73 -19.20 8.02
CA PHE A 798 -5.47 -19.42 8.76
C PHE A 798 -4.29 -18.56 8.27
N LEU A 799 -4.38 -17.94 7.09
CA LEU A 799 -3.25 -17.23 6.48
C LEU A 799 -2.77 -16.06 7.34
N ASN A 800 -3.71 -15.39 8.03
CA ASN A 800 -3.37 -14.36 9.00
C ASN A 800 -2.50 -14.94 10.12
N ASP A 801 -2.89 -16.08 10.71
CA ASP A 801 -2.12 -16.76 11.76
C ASP A 801 -0.71 -17.14 11.28
N TYR A 802 -0.56 -17.56 10.03
CA TYR A 802 0.75 -17.86 9.44
C TYR A 802 1.64 -16.62 9.36
N ILE A 803 1.08 -15.48 8.97
CA ILE A 803 1.78 -14.19 8.94
C ILE A 803 2.08 -13.71 10.38
N GLU A 804 1.16 -13.90 11.32
CA GLU A 804 1.35 -13.53 12.73
C GLU A 804 2.51 -14.30 13.37
N ASN A 805 2.57 -15.60 13.09
CA ASN A 805 3.59 -16.52 13.57
C ASN A 805 4.90 -16.47 12.75
N LYS A 806 4.99 -15.57 11.75
CA LYS A 806 6.16 -15.38 10.88
C LYS A 806 6.55 -16.64 10.12
N ILE A 807 5.57 -17.47 9.77
CA ILE A 807 5.75 -18.58 8.83
C ILE A 807 5.87 -18.02 7.42
N PHE A 808 5.02 -17.04 7.09
CA PHE A 808 5.14 -16.23 5.88
C PHE A 808 5.40 -14.77 6.24
N ASP A 809 6.29 -14.12 5.49
CA ASP A 809 6.52 -12.68 5.61
C ASP A 809 5.41 -11.86 4.94
N ILE A 810 4.82 -12.41 3.89
CA ILE A 810 3.73 -11.81 3.09
C ILE A 810 2.82 -12.93 2.56
N ASP A 811 1.56 -12.59 2.28
CA ASP A 811 0.65 -13.47 1.57
C ASP A 811 1.26 -13.91 0.22
N PRO A 812 1.48 -15.23 0.00
CA PRO A 812 2.09 -15.78 -1.21
C PRO A 812 1.20 -15.67 -2.46
N PHE A 813 -0.07 -15.26 -2.33
CA PHE A 813 -0.97 -14.94 -3.45
C PHE A 813 -0.90 -13.46 -3.86
N VAL A 814 -0.23 -12.61 -3.08
CA VAL A 814 -0.03 -11.18 -3.37
C VAL A 814 1.36 -10.93 -3.97
N SER A 815 2.39 -11.58 -3.42
CA SER A 815 3.77 -11.49 -3.87
C SER A 815 4.34 -12.89 -4.05
N ILE A 816 5.10 -13.09 -5.13
CA ILE A 816 5.74 -14.38 -5.44
C ILE A 816 6.62 -14.84 -4.27
N ASP A 817 6.41 -16.08 -3.86
CA ASP A 817 7.24 -16.85 -2.94
C ASP A 817 8.51 -17.38 -3.61
N ASP A 818 9.56 -17.63 -2.82
CA ASP A 818 10.84 -18.16 -3.30
C ASP A 818 10.72 -19.56 -3.91
N GLY A 819 9.93 -20.46 -3.31
CA GLY A 819 9.72 -21.82 -3.82
C GLY A 819 8.94 -21.83 -5.14
N VAL A 820 7.88 -21.01 -5.24
CA VAL A 820 7.16 -20.78 -6.51
C VAL A 820 8.10 -20.14 -7.53
N GLY A 821 8.92 -19.18 -7.10
CA GLY A 821 9.95 -18.55 -7.91
C GLY A 821 10.95 -19.55 -8.49
N ASP A 822 11.38 -20.55 -7.73
CA ASP A 822 12.28 -21.59 -8.21
C ASP A 822 11.65 -22.46 -9.30
N LEU A 823 10.36 -22.78 -9.21
CA LEU A 823 9.64 -23.44 -10.29
C LEU A 823 9.60 -22.58 -11.57
N ILE A 824 9.37 -21.27 -11.44
CA ILE A 824 9.40 -20.33 -12.58
C ILE A 824 10.79 -20.29 -13.22
N LYS A 825 11.87 -20.24 -12.42
CA LYS A 825 13.26 -20.30 -12.93
C LYS A 825 13.53 -21.60 -13.66
N ILE A 826 13.18 -22.75 -13.06
CA ILE A 826 13.35 -24.08 -13.67
C ILE A 826 12.65 -24.13 -15.03
N ALA A 827 11.40 -23.67 -15.09
CA ALA A 827 10.61 -23.66 -16.30
C ALA A 827 11.19 -22.73 -17.39
N THR A 828 11.63 -21.54 -16.98
CA THR A 828 12.28 -20.55 -17.85
C THR A 828 13.55 -21.11 -18.48
N ASP A 829 14.44 -21.68 -17.65
CA ASP A 829 15.72 -22.22 -18.10
C ASP A 829 15.53 -23.44 -19.01
N LYS A 830 14.67 -24.38 -18.61
CA LYS A 830 14.40 -25.59 -19.39
C LYS A 830 13.67 -25.28 -20.69
N GLY A 831 12.69 -24.37 -20.66
CA GLY A 831 11.96 -23.93 -21.83
C GLY A 831 12.88 -23.27 -22.85
N ARG A 832 13.71 -22.31 -22.44
CA ARG A 832 14.66 -21.62 -23.32
C ARG A 832 15.78 -22.53 -23.84
N LYS A 833 16.22 -23.51 -23.05
CA LYS A 833 17.18 -24.54 -23.51
C LYS A 833 16.60 -25.37 -24.66
N GLN A 834 15.31 -25.68 -24.64
CA GLN A 834 14.64 -26.41 -25.72
C GLN A 834 14.31 -25.50 -26.92
N ASN A 835 13.70 -24.34 -26.66
CA ASN A 835 13.29 -23.38 -27.69
C ASN A 835 13.81 -21.99 -27.32
N LYS A 836 14.92 -21.58 -27.95
CA LYS A 836 15.56 -20.28 -27.67
C LYS A 836 14.67 -19.07 -27.96
N LYS A 837 13.65 -19.23 -28.80
CA LYS A 837 12.70 -18.19 -29.20
C LYS A 837 11.40 -18.23 -28.40
N ILE A 838 11.26 -19.15 -27.43
CA ILE A 838 10.05 -19.23 -26.62
C ILE A 838 9.82 -17.93 -25.87
N LYS A 839 8.61 -17.38 -26.04
CA LYS A 839 8.20 -16.17 -25.33
C LYS A 839 7.71 -16.57 -23.94
N LEU A 840 8.20 -15.90 -22.90
CA LEU A 840 7.87 -16.19 -21.52
C LEU A 840 7.19 -14.98 -20.88
N GLY A 841 6.02 -15.18 -20.28
CA GLY A 841 5.38 -14.14 -19.49
C GLY A 841 4.67 -14.70 -18.28
N ILE A 842 4.11 -13.80 -17.49
CA ILE A 842 3.35 -14.12 -16.28
C ILE A 842 2.00 -13.40 -16.35
N CYS A 843 0.96 -14.05 -15.85
CA CYS A 843 -0.37 -13.46 -15.68
C CYS A 843 -0.89 -13.75 -14.27
N GLY A 844 -1.91 -13.01 -13.84
CA GLY A 844 -2.45 -13.04 -12.49
C GLY A 844 -2.05 -11.82 -11.64
N GLU A 845 -2.30 -11.91 -10.33
CA GLU A 845 -2.14 -10.78 -9.41
C GLU A 845 -0.67 -10.37 -9.24
N HIS A 846 0.23 -11.34 -9.22
CA HIS A 846 1.67 -11.13 -9.14
C HIS A 846 2.22 -10.28 -10.31
N GLY A 847 1.55 -10.30 -11.47
CA GLY A 847 1.94 -9.50 -12.63
C GLY A 847 1.85 -7.98 -12.40
N GLY A 848 1.11 -7.54 -11.37
CA GLY A 848 1.00 -6.14 -10.96
C GLY A 848 1.75 -5.79 -9.67
N ASP A 849 2.36 -6.77 -9.01
CA ASP A 849 3.10 -6.56 -7.75
C ASP A 849 4.57 -6.15 -8.03
N PRO A 850 5.05 -5.01 -7.50
CA PRO A 850 6.40 -4.52 -7.80
C PRO A 850 7.54 -5.49 -7.46
N LYS A 851 7.44 -6.24 -6.35
CA LYS A 851 8.47 -7.22 -5.96
C LYS A 851 8.50 -8.40 -6.94
N SER A 852 7.33 -8.91 -7.29
CA SER A 852 7.14 -9.99 -8.26
C SER A 852 7.61 -9.58 -9.66
N ILE A 853 7.36 -8.33 -10.09
CA ILE A 853 7.87 -7.80 -11.36
C ILE A 853 9.40 -7.70 -11.34
N GLU A 854 10.00 -7.26 -10.23
CA GLU A 854 11.45 -7.24 -10.08
C GLU A 854 12.04 -8.66 -10.20
N PHE A 855 11.39 -9.64 -9.60
CA PHE A 855 11.73 -11.06 -9.78
C PHE A 855 11.64 -11.49 -11.25
N CYS A 856 10.53 -11.18 -11.94
CA CYS A 856 10.33 -11.52 -13.35
C CYS A 856 11.42 -10.92 -14.26
N ALA A 857 11.81 -9.66 -14.00
CA ALA A 857 12.88 -8.97 -14.72
C ALA A 857 14.26 -9.62 -14.50
N LYS A 858 14.52 -10.11 -13.28
CA LYS A 858 15.76 -10.82 -12.94
C LYS A 858 15.83 -12.20 -13.60
N THR A 859 14.74 -12.96 -13.54
CA THR A 859 14.59 -14.28 -14.17
C THR A 859 14.59 -14.19 -15.70
N GLY A 860 14.31 -13.00 -16.25
CA GLY A 860 14.45 -12.71 -17.67
C GLY A 860 13.22 -13.10 -18.48
N LEU A 861 12.02 -13.01 -17.90
CA LEU A 861 10.76 -13.07 -18.64
C LEU A 861 10.70 -11.94 -19.69
N ASP A 862 9.85 -12.11 -20.70
CA ASP A 862 9.67 -11.17 -21.81
C ASP A 862 8.55 -10.15 -21.52
N TYR A 863 7.53 -10.54 -20.74
CA TYR A 863 6.45 -9.65 -20.34
C TYR A 863 5.83 -10.02 -18.99
N VAL A 864 5.15 -9.05 -18.38
CA VAL A 864 4.21 -9.26 -17.27
C VAL A 864 2.81 -8.83 -17.69
N SER A 865 1.78 -9.44 -17.14
CA SER A 865 0.38 -9.15 -17.46
C SER A 865 -0.45 -8.98 -16.20
N CYS A 866 -1.10 -7.83 -16.05
CA CYS A 866 -1.82 -7.41 -14.83
C CYS A 866 -3.18 -6.78 -15.18
N SER A 867 -4.04 -6.50 -14.20
CA SER A 867 -5.32 -5.82 -14.49
C SER A 867 -5.09 -4.42 -15.10
N PRO A 868 -6.07 -3.87 -15.86
CA PRO A 868 -5.92 -2.61 -16.60
C PRO A 868 -5.37 -1.46 -15.75
N TYR A 869 -5.90 -1.28 -14.54
CA TYR A 869 -5.51 -0.22 -13.62
C TYR A 869 -4.12 -0.43 -12.99
N ARG A 870 -3.58 -1.65 -13.00
CA ARG A 870 -2.22 -1.93 -12.50
C ARG A 870 -1.15 -1.75 -13.59
N VAL A 871 -1.53 -1.49 -14.83
CA VAL A 871 -0.59 -1.29 -15.95
C VAL A 871 0.41 -0.17 -15.66
N PRO A 872 0.04 1.03 -15.16
CA PRO A 872 1.00 2.08 -14.86
C PRO A 872 1.97 1.71 -13.72
N VAL A 873 1.46 1.02 -12.68
CA VAL A 873 2.29 0.48 -11.59
C VAL A 873 3.32 -0.51 -12.16
N ALA A 874 2.88 -1.42 -13.01
CA ALA A 874 3.74 -2.43 -13.61
C ALA A 874 4.80 -1.81 -14.55
N ARG A 875 4.45 -0.78 -15.32
CA ARG A 875 5.39 0.00 -16.14
C ARG A 875 6.47 0.65 -15.30
N LEU A 876 6.09 1.32 -14.22
CA LEU A 876 7.04 1.96 -13.30
C LEU A 876 7.94 0.91 -12.61
N ALA A 877 7.36 -0.16 -12.08
CA ALA A 877 8.09 -1.22 -11.39
C ALA A 877 9.08 -1.93 -12.32
N ALA A 878 8.70 -2.21 -13.58
CA ALA A 878 9.58 -2.79 -14.57
C ALA A 878 10.77 -1.89 -14.93
N ALA A 879 10.52 -0.57 -15.02
CA ALA A 879 11.59 0.41 -15.24
C ALA A 879 12.56 0.45 -14.05
N GLN A 880 12.03 0.48 -12.82
CA GLN A 880 12.85 0.44 -11.59
C GLN A 880 13.68 -0.83 -11.50
N ALA A 881 13.09 -2.00 -11.78
CA ALA A 881 13.80 -3.27 -11.78
C ALA A 881 14.96 -3.28 -12.77
N GLN A 882 14.74 -2.73 -13.98
CA GLN A 882 15.79 -2.64 -15.00
C GLN A 882 16.87 -1.62 -14.65
N ILE A 883 16.52 -0.51 -14.00
CA ILE A 883 17.48 0.49 -13.53
C ILE A 883 18.34 -0.08 -12.39
N ARG A 884 17.75 -0.82 -11.44
CA ARG A 884 18.49 -1.43 -10.31
C ARG A 884 19.43 -2.57 -10.73
N LYS A 885 19.16 -3.21 -11.87
CA LYS A 885 19.99 -4.29 -12.41
C LYS A 885 21.28 -3.79 -13.05
N ASN A 886 21.26 -2.56 -13.58
CA ASN A 886 22.39 -1.88 -14.23
C ASN A 886 23.13 -1.01 -13.22
#